data_AF-A0A078KYD9-F1
#
_entry.id   AF-A0A078KYD9-F1
#
_cell.length_a   1.000
_cell.length_b   1.000
_cell.length_c   1.000
_cell.angle_alpha   90.00
_cell.angle_beta   90.00
_cell.angle_gamma   90.00
#
_symmetry.space_group_name_H-M   'P 1'
#
loop_
_entity.id
_entity.type
_entity.pdbx_description
1 polymer ?
#
loop_
_entity_poly.entity_id
_entity_poly.type
_entity_poly.pdbx_seq_one_letter_code
_entity_poly.pdbx_strand_id
1 'polypeptide(L)'
;MGRLFRYFLVFSIATACSLNLWARGGGGCFEQGTLVSTPRGPIPIEQLKDGDWVWGSSQGKYKQAQIVSTTQIKPESYLEFQLPAETLHVTDEHLFALAMGIFKRAASLQPGDKLIIWQKGQWQELPILTIKRIKAHKPAFNLLVDHGATYFANGILVHNKGCFLPNTPILQANGTTIPISQIRPGDLVRAYEIDGRIVTTEVRGVIKHQATDYYVLSTDKITLNVTAEHPFFVGNGRFKTLEALKPGELIYVLVGDSLQAQRIREIHQVSKATTVYNLQTDVPHTYFAAGIAVHNKGGGCFPAGTQIQTATGPKAIELLSPGEQVRAINRNGLEVSTKIESIYTTQSPILTVETDLGTLHTTKEHPLAQGANYFTEAGRLVVHDQILFKTAKGFKPATILSLHTEAESLVFNLRVQTPHTFIADGFLVHNKGGGGYGGGGGSEEGLGGLLFAIFLVFALGWFTQHGAEYKRFENLDYNFSRNVIRRKASKTDELLKFLARQDKTVAPETLIKRVRIIFRELQKCWQAREYTPMETLLMPDLYMQHCLQISAMTRNHEINILDSLIINNIDLVNLRYTEKKEQREFTALITATVRDYYVDDRNHEFLRGDQSAETFQEFWTFQYDQDLGWLLREIEQTRESDYLKEENFVEQFTELQIEKIYQDKVDNLGVAGPGLKQDVEIKANKVERMLNFLVQADKLWDKRGMENRVSKVFSSVHLALEAGALDAQVDEQLFPEVAAQFRETVDGWRALGKTIEYRNFCIRKIEIVLVKNFNDKTKDEFTARVTAHAQRILKQDSFLLSQDSYVTPFTEYWVFGRLDGVWKLKEVLLGLHGDKTVGIENVEEGSSLDLIKWYYTKKRAL
;
A
#
# COMPACT_ATOMS: atom_id res chain seq x y z
N MET A 1 20.78 -21.40 -68.58
CA MET A 1 20.62 -22.72 -69.23
C MET A 1 20.83 -23.74 -68.13
N GLY A 2 19.83 -24.47 -67.62
CA GLY A 2 18.88 -25.39 -68.26
C GLY A 2 18.95 -26.66 -67.39
N ARG A 3 17.88 -27.00 -66.65
CA ARG A 3 17.00 -28.16 -66.89
C ARG A 3 17.78 -29.49 -67.01
N LEU A 4 17.49 -30.59 -66.31
CA LEU A 4 16.21 -31.27 -66.10
C LEU A 4 16.33 -32.23 -64.87
N PHE A 5 15.36 -32.44 -63.97
CA PHE A 5 13.95 -32.92 -64.10
C PHE A 5 13.78 -34.43 -64.35
N ARG A 6 13.14 -35.14 -63.40
CA ARG A 6 11.87 -35.91 -63.54
C ARG A 6 11.54 -36.64 -62.21
N TYR A 7 10.49 -36.36 -61.41
CA TYR A 7 9.00 -36.34 -61.58
C TYR A 7 8.38 -37.72 -61.87
N PHE A 8 7.22 -38.17 -61.38
CA PHE A 8 6.00 -37.69 -60.64
C PHE A 8 5.41 -38.96 -59.94
N LEU A 9 4.95 -38.98 -58.68
CA LEU A 9 3.57 -38.73 -58.17
C LEU A 9 2.54 -39.80 -58.65
N VAL A 10 1.69 -40.43 -57.80
CA VAL A 10 0.36 -39.92 -57.38
C VAL A 10 -0.35 -40.90 -56.40
N PHE A 11 -0.83 -40.33 -55.26
CA PHE A 11 -2.10 -40.53 -54.49
C PHE A 11 -2.65 -41.93 -54.16
N SER A 12 -3.39 -42.19 -53.07
CA SER A 12 -3.80 -41.52 -51.81
C SER A 12 -4.75 -42.47 -51.05
N ILE A 13 -5.17 -42.06 -49.84
CA ILE A 13 -6.30 -42.55 -49.00
C ILE A 13 -5.88 -43.63 -47.97
N ALA A 14 -6.16 -43.56 -46.66
CA ALA A 14 -6.64 -42.53 -45.73
C ALA A 14 -6.57 -43.12 -44.28
N THR A 15 -6.50 -42.25 -43.26
CA THR A 15 -7.16 -42.35 -41.91
C THR A 15 -6.91 -43.58 -41.01
N ALA A 16 -6.70 -43.52 -39.68
CA ALA A 16 -6.88 -42.50 -38.65
C ALA A 16 -6.21 -42.91 -37.30
N CYS A 17 -5.88 -41.89 -36.48
CA CYS A 17 -5.93 -41.77 -34.99
C CYS A 17 -5.23 -42.83 -34.10
N SER A 18 -4.45 -42.50 -33.05
CA SER A 18 -4.64 -41.49 -31.98
C SER A 18 -3.36 -41.37 -31.09
N LEU A 19 -2.85 -40.16 -30.78
CA LEU A 19 -2.94 -39.36 -29.51
C LEU A 19 -2.08 -39.91 -28.33
N ASN A 20 -1.20 -39.17 -27.63
CA ASN A 20 -1.33 -37.84 -27.05
C ASN A 20 0.06 -37.16 -26.82
N LEU A 21 0.36 -36.06 -27.52
CA LEU A 21 1.30 -35.04 -27.01
C LEU A 21 0.49 -34.08 -26.13
N TRP A 22 0.88 -33.94 -24.88
CA TRP A 22 0.19 -33.10 -23.91
C TRP A 22 0.54 -31.64 -24.16
N ALA A 23 -0.30 -30.96 -24.95
CA ALA A 23 -0.42 -29.52 -24.91
C ALA A 23 -0.85 -29.09 -23.49
N ARG A 24 0.00 -28.39 -22.75
CA ARG A 24 -0.40 -27.77 -21.47
C ARG A 24 -1.27 -26.55 -21.79
N GLY A 25 -2.58 -26.76 -21.85
CA GLY A 25 -3.57 -25.70 -22.01
C GLY A 25 -3.52 -24.74 -20.82
N GLY A 26 -3.20 -23.47 -21.06
CA GLY A 26 -3.37 -22.42 -20.05
C GLY A 26 -4.85 -22.18 -19.73
N GLY A 27 -5.17 -21.77 -18.50
CA GLY A 27 -6.54 -21.52 -18.01
C GLY A 27 -6.96 -22.59 -17.00
N GLY A 28 -7.55 -22.18 -15.86
CA GLY A 28 -7.76 -23.10 -14.73
C GLY A 28 -8.72 -24.25 -15.02
N CYS A 29 -8.61 -25.34 -14.26
CA CYS A 29 -9.32 -26.61 -14.49
C CYS A 29 -10.01 -27.11 -13.20
N PHE A 30 -11.01 -28.01 -13.33
CA PHE A 30 -11.72 -28.67 -12.22
C PHE A 30 -11.48 -30.18 -12.20
N GLU A 31 -11.52 -30.81 -11.03
CA GLU A 31 -11.36 -32.25 -10.90
C GLU A 31 -12.47 -33.04 -11.63
N GLN A 32 -12.09 -34.19 -12.18
CA GLN A 32 -13.03 -35.21 -12.67
C GLN A 32 -14.16 -35.48 -11.66
N GLY A 33 -15.40 -35.48 -12.16
CA GLY A 33 -16.61 -35.65 -11.36
C GLY A 33 -17.30 -34.33 -10.99
N THR A 34 -16.68 -33.17 -11.26
CA THR A 34 -17.31 -31.86 -11.10
C THR A 34 -18.57 -31.76 -11.96
N LEU A 35 -19.72 -31.46 -11.38
CA LEU A 35 -21.00 -31.39 -12.06
C LEU A 35 -21.16 -30.04 -12.75
N VAL A 36 -21.27 -30.07 -14.07
CA VAL A 36 -21.53 -28.88 -14.88
C VAL A 36 -23.01 -28.80 -15.19
N SER A 37 -23.60 -27.63 -14.98
CA SER A 37 -25.04 -27.43 -15.23
C SER A 37 -25.34 -27.49 -16.73
N THR A 38 -26.26 -28.36 -17.14
CA THR A 38 -26.71 -28.48 -18.54
C THR A 38 -28.24 -28.41 -18.67
N PRO A 39 -28.78 -28.19 -19.88
CA PRO A 39 -30.23 -28.24 -20.12
C PRO A 39 -30.88 -29.60 -19.82
N ARG A 40 -30.08 -30.68 -19.80
CA ARG A 40 -30.54 -32.05 -19.51
C ARG A 40 -30.35 -32.44 -18.03
N GLY A 41 -29.95 -31.48 -17.19
CA GLY A 41 -29.55 -31.70 -15.79
C GLY A 41 -28.03 -31.62 -15.60
N PRO A 42 -27.52 -31.66 -14.36
CA PRO A 42 -26.07 -31.63 -14.11
C PRO A 42 -25.37 -32.87 -14.69
N ILE A 43 -24.28 -32.67 -15.43
CA ILE A 43 -23.48 -33.73 -16.05
C ILE A 43 -22.02 -33.60 -15.56
N PRO A 44 -21.33 -34.71 -15.20
CA PRO A 44 -19.92 -34.67 -14.84
C PRO A 44 -19.04 -34.10 -15.97
N ILE A 45 -18.09 -33.23 -15.62
CA ILE A 45 -17.28 -32.44 -16.57
C ILE A 45 -16.53 -33.29 -17.59
N GLU A 46 -16.13 -34.51 -17.22
CA GLU A 46 -15.41 -35.46 -18.08
C GLU A 46 -16.30 -36.15 -19.12
N GLN A 47 -17.63 -36.12 -18.94
CA GLN A 47 -18.59 -36.71 -19.88
C GLN A 47 -19.04 -35.73 -20.96
N LEU A 48 -18.77 -34.44 -20.73
CA LEU A 48 -19.09 -33.38 -21.66
C LEU A 48 -18.09 -33.36 -22.82
N LYS A 49 -18.60 -33.11 -24.02
CA LYS A 49 -17.81 -33.08 -25.25
C LYS A 49 -18.05 -31.78 -26.00
N ASP A 50 -17.14 -31.49 -26.91
CA ASP A 50 -17.30 -30.40 -27.86
C ASP A 50 -18.67 -30.52 -28.56
N GLY A 51 -19.45 -29.44 -28.54
CA GLY A 51 -20.82 -29.38 -29.04
C GLY A 51 -21.92 -29.60 -28.00
N ASP A 52 -21.61 -30.06 -26.78
CA ASP A 52 -22.60 -30.14 -25.70
C ASP A 52 -22.97 -28.76 -25.14
N TRP A 53 -24.20 -28.63 -24.65
CA TRP A 53 -24.74 -27.39 -24.11
C TRP A 53 -24.62 -27.35 -22.60
N VAL A 54 -24.12 -26.23 -22.07
CA VAL A 54 -24.05 -25.92 -20.64
C VAL A 54 -24.79 -24.62 -20.33
N TRP A 55 -25.07 -24.38 -19.06
CA TRP A 55 -25.52 -23.09 -18.58
C TRP A 55 -24.34 -22.22 -18.15
N GLY A 56 -24.42 -20.93 -18.44
CA GLY A 56 -23.43 -19.90 -18.09
C GLY A 56 -24.09 -18.53 -17.86
N SER A 57 -23.28 -17.49 -17.72
CA SER A 57 -23.74 -16.11 -17.57
C SER A 57 -23.26 -15.25 -18.73
N SER A 58 -24.16 -14.46 -19.29
CA SER A 58 -23.80 -13.42 -20.26
C SER A 58 -24.61 -12.17 -19.95
N GLN A 59 -23.93 -11.04 -19.75
CA GLN A 59 -24.55 -9.77 -19.33
C GLN A 59 -25.38 -9.89 -18.03
N GLY A 60 -24.95 -10.75 -17.09
CA GLY A 60 -25.68 -11.02 -15.85
C GLY A 60 -26.98 -11.81 -16.00
N LYS A 61 -27.24 -12.36 -17.19
CA LYS A 61 -28.38 -13.23 -17.48
C LYS A 61 -27.93 -14.68 -17.59
N TYR A 62 -28.71 -15.58 -16.97
CA TYR A 62 -28.56 -17.02 -17.09
C TYR A 62 -28.88 -17.47 -18.52
N LYS A 63 -27.91 -18.06 -19.23
CA LYS A 63 -28.02 -18.36 -20.66
C LYS A 63 -27.30 -19.67 -21.02
N GLN A 64 -27.72 -20.32 -22.11
CA GLN A 64 -27.02 -21.50 -22.62
C GLN A 64 -25.74 -21.07 -23.36
N ALA A 65 -24.67 -21.84 -23.20
CA ALA A 65 -23.43 -21.75 -23.94
C ALA A 65 -23.05 -23.15 -24.46
N GLN A 66 -22.40 -23.23 -25.61
CA GLN A 66 -21.94 -24.48 -26.18
C GLN A 66 -20.47 -24.69 -25.84
N ILE A 67 -20.08 -25.92 -25.53
CA ILE A 67 -18.68 -26.29 -25.30
C ILE A 67 -17.97 -26.31 -26.65
N VAL A 68 -16.95 -25.48 -26.78
CA VAL A 68 -16.13 -25.32 -27.99
C VAL A 68 -14.91 -26.22 -27.94
N SER A 69 -14.35 -26.41 -26.74
CA SER A 69 -13.20 -27.28 -26.54
C SER A 69 -13.16 -27.77 -25.11
N THR A 70 -12.89 -29.07 -24.97
CA THR A 70 -12.55 -29.70 -23.71
C THR A 70 -11.03 -29.83 -23.58
N THR A 71 -10.48 -29.37 -22.45
CA THR A 71 -9.06 -29.56 -22.13
C THR A 71 -8.96 -30.52 -20.97
N GLN A 72 -8.12 -31.54 -21.09
CA GLN A 72 -7.78 -32.44 -20.00
C GLN A 72 -6.31 -32.27 -19.62
N ILE A 73 -6.05 -32.11 -18.34
CA ILE A 73 -4.70 -32.11 -17.78
C ILE A 73 -4.64 -33.06 -16.58
N LYS A 74 -3.43 -33.43 -16.14
CA LYS A 74 -3.20 -34.00 -14.81
C LYS A 74 -2.50 -32.92 -14.00
N PRO A 75 -3.22 -32.17 -13.14
CA PRO A 75 -2.56 -31.24 -12.24
C PRO A 75 -1.83 -32.02 -11.14
N GLU A 76 -0.89 -31.39 -10.47
CA GLU A 76 -0.21 -32.00 -9.32
C GLU A 76 -1.02 -31.85 -8.03
N SER A 77 -1.85 -30.80 -7.93
CA SER A 77 -2.71 -30.53 -6.79
C SER A 77 -4.00 -29.80 -7.19
N TYR A 78 -5.04 -29.97 -6.37
CA TYR A 78 -6.22 -29.11 -6.36
C TYR A 78 -6.26 -28.24 -5.10
N LEU A 79 -6.96 -27.13 -5.19
CA LEU A 79 -7.57 -26.48 -4.04
C LEU A 79 -8.95 -27.12 -3.82
N GLU A 80 -9.13 -27.70 -2.65
CA GLU A 80 -10.38 -28.20 -2.10
C GLU A 80 -11.10 -27.05 -1.39
N PHE A 81 -12.16 -26.56 -2.01
CA PHE A 81 -13.07 -25.57 -1.42
C PHE A 81 -14.19 -26.30 -0.72
N GLN A 82 -14.28 -26.13 0.59
CA GLN A 82 -15.44 -26.61 1.34
C GLN A 82 -16.50 -25.52 1.35
N LEU A 83 -17.64 -25.82 0.75
CA LEU A 83 -18.79 -24.93 0.63
C LEU A 83 -19.93 -25.48 1.50
N PRO A 84 -20.92 -24.65 1.86
CA PRO A 84 -22.04 -25.08 2.71
C PRO A 84 -22.81 -26.31 2.23
N ALA A 85 -22.83 -26.58 0.92
CA ALA A 85 -23.58 -27.68 0.33
C ALA A 85 -22.71 -28.82 -0.25
N GLU A 86 -21.42 -28.58 -0.52
CA GLU A 86 -20.54 -29.51 -1.24
C GLU A 86 -19.06 -29.12 -1.17
N THR A 87 -18.21 -29.95 -1.77
CA THR A 87 -16.78 -29.72 -1.90
C THR A 87 -16.40 -29.59 -3.37
N LEU A 88 -15.60 -28.58 -3.72
CA LEU A 88 -15.15 -28.34 -5.09
C LEU A 88 -13.61 -28.41 -5.17
N HIS A 89 -13.09 -29.17 -6.14
CA HIS A 89 -11.65 -29.30 -6.38
C HIS A 89 -11.26 -28.57 -7.66
N VAL A 90 -10.39 -27.56 -7.55
CA VAL A 90 -10.05 -26.63 -8.64
C VAL A 90 -8.55 -26.32 -8.69
N THR A 91 -8.00 -26.02 -9.88
CA THR A 91 -6.60 -25.59 -9.99
C THR A 91 -6.43 -24.12 -9.61
N ASP A 92 -5.22 -23.76 -9.18
CA ASP A 92 -4.87 -22.47 -8.61
C ASP A 92 -5.23 -21.26 -9.46
N GLU A 93 -5.10 -21.40 -10.77
CA GLU A 93 -5.25 -20.35 -11.76
C GLU A 93 -6.70 -20.13 -12.22
N HIS A 94 -7.65 -20.95 -11.77
CA HIS A 94 -9.05 -20.84 -12.15
C HIS A 94 -9.67 -19.55 -11.60
N LEU A 95 -10.44 -18.83 -12.40
CA LEU A 95 -11.05 -17.56 -12.00
C LEU A 95 -12.49 -17.79 -11.53
N PHE A 96 -12.81 -17.31 -10.33
CA PHE A 96 -14.16 -17.34 -9.76
C PHE A 96 -14.76 -15.95 -9.73
N ALA A 97 -16.07 -15.86 -10.00
CA ALA A 97 -16.82 -14.62 -9.87
C ALA A 97 -17.11 -14.32 -8.38
N LEU A 98 -16.64 -13.16 -7.91
CA LEU A 98 -16.98 -12.60 -6.60
C LEU A 98 -18.12 -11.58 -6.69
N ALA A 99 -18.20 -10.90 -7.83
CA ALA A 99 -19.29 -10.03 -8.23
C ALA A 99 -19.46 -10.16 -9.75
N MET A 100 -20.58 -9.70 -10.31
CA MET A 100 -20.80 -9.78 -11.76
C MET A 100 -19.70 -9.02 -12.52
N GLY A 101 -18.93 -9.71 -13.37
CA GLY A 101 -17.80 -9.14 -14.13
C GLY A 101 -16.52 -8.88 -13.31
N ILE A 102 -16.47 -9.31 -12.04
CA ILE A 102 -15.28 -9.20 -11.18
C ILE A 102 -14.80 -10.59 -10.81
N PHE A 103 -13.62 -10.94 -11.31
CA PHE A 103 -13.02 -12.25 -11.12
C PHE A 103 -11.78 -12.19 -10.25
N LYS A 104 -11.63 -13.20 -9.40
CA LYS A 104 -10.44 -13.42 -8.58
C LYS A 104 -9.97 -14.86 -8.79
N ARG A 105 -8.66 -15.04 -8.76
CA ARG A 105 -8.02 -16.34 -8.96
C ARG A 105 -8.29 -17.26 -7.77
N ALA A 106 -8.43 -18.56 -8.02
CA ALA A 106 -8.74 -19.59 -7.01
C ALA A 106 -7.73 -19.57 -5.86
N ALA A 107 -6.43 -19.52 -6.20
CA ALA A 107 -5.36 -19.39 -5.21
C ALA A 107 -5.32 -18.04 -4.48
N SER A 108 -6.12 -17.06 -4.91
CA SER A 108 -6.26 -15.76 -4.26
C SER A 108 -7.56 -15.65 -3.46
N LEU A 109 -8.45 -16.66 -3.53
CA LEU A 109 -9.64 -16.72 -2.68
C LEU A 109 -9.25 -17.13 -1.26
N GLN A 110 -10.01 -16.65 -0.29
CA GLN A 110 -9.85 -16.95 1.14
C GLN A 110 -11.16 -17.50 1.71
N PRO A 111 -11.12 -18.28 2.82
CA PRO A 111 -12.31 -18.57 3.60
C PRO A 111 -13.07 -17.27 3.94
N GLY A 112 -14.38 -17.25 3.71
CA GLY A 112 -15.22 -16.06 3.83
C GLY A 112 -15.40 -15.27 2.53
N ASP A 113 -14.53 -15.42 1.52
CA ASP A 113 -14.79 -14.89 0.18
C ASP A 113 -16.09 -15.53 -0.35
N LYS A 114 -16.95 -14.70 -0.94
CA LYS A 114 -18.28 -15.12 -1.39
C LYS A 114 -18.30 -15.34 -2.89
N LEU A 115 -18.56 -16.57 -3.29
CA LEU A 115 -18.68 -16.97 -4.69
C LEU A 115 -20.11 -16.73 -5.18
N ILE A 116 -20.25 -16.33 -6.43
CA ILE A 116 -21.57 -16.20 -7.04
C ILE A 116 -22.07 -17.57 -7.52
N ILE A 117 -23.28 -17.91 -7.10
CA ILE A 117 -24.00 -19.11 -7.53
C ILE A 117 -25.38 -18.75 -8.11
N TRP A 118 -25.93 -19.65 -8.92
CA TRP A 118 -27.31 -19.55 -9.42
C TRP A 118 -28.17 -20.68 -8.84
N GLN A 119 -29.09 -20.34 -7.93
CA GLN A 119 -29.99 -21.31 -7.28
C GLN A 119 -31.43 -20.79 -7.21
N LYS A 120 -32.41 -21.69 -7.43
CA LYS A 120 -33.86 -21.39 -7.38
C LYS A 120 -34.29 -20.19 -8.26
N GLY A 121 -33.58 -19.93 -9.35
CA GLY A 121 -33.89 -18.85 -10.29
C GLY A 121 -33.41 -17.46 -9.86
N GLN A 122 -32.52 -17.36 -8.87
CA GLN A 122 -31.93 -16.11 -8.41
C GLN A 122 -30.40 -16.24 -8.18
N TRP A 123 -29.70 -15.11 -8.32
CA TRP A 123 -28.28 -14.98 -7.96
C TRP A 123 -28.14 -14.98 -6.43
N GLN A 124 -27.21 -15.78 -5.92
CA GLN A 124 -26.90 -15.84 -4.51
C GLN A 124 -25.39 -15.84 -4.28
N GLU A 125 -25.00 -15.46 -3.08
CA GLU A 125 -23.62 -15.47 -2.62
C GLU A 125 -23.39 -16.69 -1.72
N LEU A 126 -22.33 -17.45 -2.00
CA LEU A 126 -21.95 -18.63 -1.24
C LEU A 126 -20.57 -18.43 -0.62
N PRO A 127 -20.47 -18.33 0.72
CA PRO A 127 -19.17 -18.17 1.37
C PRO A 127 -18.36 -19.46 1.24
N ILE A 128 -17.07 -19.32 1.01
CA ILE A 128 -16.14 -20.44 1.14
C ILE A 128 -15.88 -20.68 2.62
N LEU A 129 -16.15 -21.88 3.12
CA LEU A 129 -15.97 -22.21 4.54
C LEU A 129 -14.51 -22.50 4.84
N THR A 130 -13.87 -23.31 4.00
CA THR A 130 -12.44 -23.63 4.12
C THR A 130 -11.85 -23.83 2.72
N ILE A 131 -10.54 -23.61 2.62
CA ILE A 131 -9.75 -23.90 1.41
C ILE A 131 -8.56 -24.74 1.85
N LYS A 132 -8.35 -25.89 1.23
CA LYS A 132 -7.24 -26.79 1.51
C LYS A 132 -6.59 -27.24 0.22
N ARG A 133 -5.26 -27.22 0.13
CA ARG A 133 -4.60 -27.85 -1.01
C ARG A 133 -4.55 -29.36 -0.81
N ILE A 134 -5.06 -30.12 -1.77
CA ILE A 134 -5.03 -31.58 -1.78
C ILE A 134 -4.22 -32.08 -2.98
N LYS A 135 -3.59 -33.25 -2.84
CA LYS A 135 -2.89 -33.90 -3.94
C LYS A 135 -3.91 -34.34 -4.98
N ALA A 136 -3.65 -34.05 -6.26
CA ALA A 136 -4.54 -34.48 -7.31
C ALA A 136 -4.41 -36.01 -7.51
N HIS A 137 -5.55 -36.70 -7.46
CA HIS A 137 -5.62 -38.15 -7.72
C HIS A 137 -6.41 -38.46 -8.99
N LYS A 138 -7.18 -37.50 -9.47
CA LYS A 138 -7.93 -37.57 -10.72
C LYS A 138 -7.48 -36.47 -11.69
N PRO A 139 -7.66 -36.65 -13.01
CA PRO A 139 -7.38 -35.61 -14.00
C PRO A 139 -8.30 -34.39 -13.82
N ALA A 140 -7.83 -33.23 -14.28
CA ALA A 140 -8.63 -32.02 -14.33
C ALA A 140 -9.11 -31.74 -15.74
N PHE A 141 -10.29 -31.16 -15.82
CA PHE A 141 -10.95 -30.76 -17.04
C PHE A 141 -11.22 -29.26 -17.02
N ASN A 142 -11.05 -28.60 -18.16
CA ASN A 142 -11.51 -27.25 -18.37
C ASN A 142 -12.39 -27.22 -19.62
N LEU A 143 -13.45 -26.41 -19.57
CA LEU A 143 -14.35 -26.20 -20.69
C LEU A 143 -14.11 -24.81 -21.26
N LEU A 144 -13.77 -24.74 -22.53
CA LEU A 144 -13.93 -23.51 -23.29
C LEU A 144 -15.36 -23.47 -23.83
N VAL A 145 -16.11 -22.44 -23.46
CA VAL A 145 -17.49 -22.21 -23.92
C VAL A 145 -17.55 -21.00 -24.84
N ASP A 146 -18.42 -21.03 -25.85
CA ASP A 146 -18.49 -20.01 -26.90
C ASP A 146 -19.06 -18.66 -26.45
N HIS A 147 -20.00 -18.68 -25.50
CA HIS A 147 -20.76 -17.53 -25.04
C HIS A 147 -20.45 -17.16 -23.58
N GLY A 148 -20.03 -15.91 -23.34
CA GLY A 148 -19.86 -15.31 -22.00
C GLY A 148 -18.67 -15.82 -21.18
N ALA A 149 -17.86 -16.71 -21.76
CA ALA A 149 -16.66 -17.32 -21.16
C ALA A 149 -16.84 -17.83 -19.72
N THR A 150 -18.09 -18.09 -19.32
CA THR A 150 -18.44 -18.56 -17.99
C THR A 150 -19.38 -19.74 -18.06
N TYR A 151 -19.22 -20.66 -17.14
CA TYR A 151 -20.13 -21.80 -16.97
C TYR A 151 -20.33 -22.06 -15.48
N PHE A 152 -21.30 -22.92 -15.15
CA PHE A 152 -21.55 -23.30 -13.76
C PHE A 152 -20.91 -24.65 -13.42
N ALA A 153 -19.84 -24.62 -12.63
CA ALA A 153 -19.20 -25.80 -12.05
C ALA A 153 -19.72 -25.96 -10.62
N ASN A 154 -20.42 -27.05 -10.32
CA ASN A 154 -21.11 -27.28 -9.06
C ASN A 154 -22.01 -26.08 -8.68
N GLY A 155 -22.72 -25.51 -9.66
CA GLY A 155 -23.60 -24.36 -9.47
C GLY A 155 -22.89 -23.01 -9.26
N ILE A 156 -21.56 -22.97 -9.28
CA ILE A 156 -20.73 -21.76 -9.10
C ILE A 156 -20.35 -21.17 -10.45
N LEU A 157 -20.49 -19.84 -10.59
CA LEU A 157 -20.11 -19.12 -11.79
C LEU A 157 -18.59 -18.95 -11.88
N VAL A 158 -17.99 -19.53 -12.92
CA VAL A 158 -16.54 -19.60 -13.10
C VAL A 158 -16.14 -19.16 -14.51
N HIS A 159 -14.89 -18.70 -14.72
CA HIS A 159 -14.47 -17.96 -15.91
C HIS A 159 -13.30 -18.60 -16.69
N ASN A 160 -13.32 -18.46 -18.03
CA ASN A 160 -12.27 -18.93 -18.96
C ASN A 160 -11.76 -17.83 -19.94
N LYS A 161 -10.58 -18.05 -20.54
CA LYS A 161 -9.68 -17.16 -21.32
C LYS A 161 -10.29 -16.16 -22.33
N GLY A 162 -9.70 -14.95 -22.40
CA GLY A 162 -9.92 -13.97 -23.48
C GLY A 162 -8.96 -14.03 -24.66
N CYS A 163 -9.46 -13.65 -25.84
CA CYS A 163 -8.77 -13.76 -27.15
C CYS A 163 -9.08 -12.58 -28.10
N PHE A 164 -8.32 -12.53 -29.20
CA PHE A 164 -8.34 -11.47 -30.21
C PHE A 164 -8.69 -11.98 -31.60
N LEU A 165 -9.33 -11.18 -32.45
CA LEU A 165 -9.69 -11.61 -33.82
C LEU A 165 -8.46 -11.89 -34.71
N PRO A 166 -8.59 -12.66 -35.82
CA PRO A 166 -7.46 -13.16 -36.62
C PRO A 166 -6.60 -12.06 -37.21
N ASN A 167 -7.24 -10.93 -37.52
CA ASN A 167 -6.67 -9.75 -38.14
C ASN A 167 -6.07 -8.78 -37.13
N THR A 168 -6.11 -9.08 -35.82
CA THR A 168 -5.55 -8.21 -34.79
C THR A 168 -4.05 -8.03 -35.04
N PRO A 169 -3.56 -6.81 -35.29
CA PRO A 169 -2.16 -6.58 -35.60
C PRO A 169 -1.31 -6.74 -34.33
N ILE A 170 -0.32 -7.63 -34.37
CA ILE A 170 0.70 -7.77 -33.34
C ILE A 170 1.94 -7.02 -33.81
N LEU A 171 2.46 -6.15 -32.94
CA LEU A 171 3.63 -5.35 -33.25
C LEU A 171 4.88 -6.20 -33.18
N GLN A 172 5.57 -6.37 -34.31
CA GLN A 172 6.83 -7.08 -34.40
C GLN A 172 8.00 -6.22 -33.94
N ALA A 173 9.12 -6.87 -33.62
CA ALA A 173 10.36 -6.22 -33.19
C ALA A 173 10.87 -5.14 -34.18
N ASN A 174 10.74 -5.40 -35.48
CA ASN A 174 11.14 -4.52 -36.58
C ASN A 174 10.19 -3.33 -36.82
N GLY A 175 9.17 -3.15 -35.98
CA GLY A 175 8.18 -2.08 -36.09
C GLY A 175 7.06 -2.33 -37.09
N THR A 176 7.09 -3.44 -37.85
CA THR A 176 5.94 -3.85 -38.68
C THR A 176 4.89 -4.55 -37.85
N THR A 177 3.65 -4.63 -38.33
CA THR A 177 2.59 -5.40 -37.68
C THR A 177 2.20 -6.59 -38.54
N ILE A 178 2.08 -7.77 -37.95
CA ILE A 178 1.45 -8.92 -38.61
C ILE A 178 0.18 -9.34 -37.87
N PRO A 179 -0.83 -9.86 -38.57
CA PRO A 179 -2.01 -10.41 -37.93
C PRO A 179 -1.64 -11.49 -36.90
N ILE A 180 -2.32 -11.52 -35.75
CA ILE A 180 -2.10 -12.54 -34.70
C ILE A 180 -2.29 -13.97 -35.23
N SER A 181 -3.12 -14.15 -36.28
CA SER A 181 -3.30 -15.43 -36.95
C SER A 181 -2.09 -15.93 -37.75
N GLN A 182 -1.13 -15.05 -38.02
CA GLN A 182 0.11 -15.34 -38.75
C GLN A 182 1.33 -15.43 -37.84
N ILE A 183 1.20 -15.03 -36.57
CA ILE A 183 2.25 -15.20 -35.55
C ILE A 183 2.51 -16.68 -35.34
N ARG A 184 3.78 -17.06 -35.21
CA ARG A 184 4.24 -18.41 -34.91
C ARG A 184 5.15 -18.40 -33.69
N PRO A 185 5.25 -19.52 -32.95
CA PRO A 185 6.32 -19.68 -31.96
C PRO A 185 7.69 -19.41 -32.62
N GLY A 186 8.54 -18.63 -31.95
CA GLY A 186 9.82 -18.13 -32.44
C GLY A 186 9.78 -16.69 -32.99
N ASP A 187 8.60 -16.11 -33.23
CA ASP A 187 8.50 -14.74 -33.72
C ASP A 187 8.87 -13.72 -32.61
N LEU A 188 9.62 -12.68 -32.98
CA LEU A 188 9.99 -11.58 -32.09
C LEU A 188 8.95 -10.45 -32.17
N VAL A 189 8.34 -10.12 -31.04
CA VAL A 189 7.31 -9.08 -30.91
C VAL A 189 7.74 -7.98 -29.96
N ARG A 190 7.27 -6.75 -30.18
CA ARG A 190 7.43 -5.67 -29.22
C ARG A 190 6.58 -5.94 -27.98
N ALA A 191 7.21 -5.72 -26.85
CA ALA A 191 6.66 -5.84 -25.51
C ALA A 191 6.97 -4.58 -24.72
N TYR A 192 6.44 -4.49 -23.52
CA TYR A 192 6.73 -3.40 -22.60
C TYR A 192 7.04 -3.93 -21.21
N GLU A 193 8.03 -3.30 -20.60
CA GLU A 193 8.34 -3.47 -19.20
C GLU A 193 7.33 -2.69 -18.35
N ILE A 194 7.22 -3.05 -17.06
CA ILE A 194 6.25 -2.41 -16.15
C ILE A 194 6.54 -0.92 -15.88
N ASP A 195 7.79 -0.49 -16.13
CA ASP A 195 8.26 0.90 -16.11
C ASP A 195 7.91 1.66 -17.41
N GLY A 196 7.29 0.99 -18.38
CA GLY A 196 6.86 1.54 -19.66
C GLY A 196 7.91 1.53 -20.77
N ARG A 197 9.12 1.00 -20.52
CA ARG A 197 10.13 0.83 -21.57
C ARG A 197 9.68 -0.21 -22.59
N ILE A 198 9.88 0.09 -23.87
CA ILE A 198 9.56 -0.82 -24.96
C ILE A 198 10.74 -1.77 -25.18
N VAL A 199 10.47 -3.06 -25.16
CA VAL A 199 11.45 -4.13 -25.34
C VAL A 199 10.96 -5.10 -26.42
N THR A 200 11.76 -6.12 -26.74
CA THR A 200 11.39 -7.20 -27.65
C THR A 200 11.36 -8.52 -26.89
N THR A 201 10.36 -9.35 -27.17
CA THR A 201 10.20 -10.70 -26.59
C THR A 201 9.91 -11.74 -27.68
N GLU A 202 10.28 -12.99 -27.44
CA GLU A 202 9.94 -14.12 -28.30
C GLU A 202 8.55 -14.69 -27.96
N VAL A 203 7.81 -15.14 -28.97
CA VAL A 203 6.56 -15.89 -28.82
C VAL A 203 6.89 -17.38 -28.61
N ARG A 204 6.39 -17.97 -27.52
CA ARG A 204 6.53 -19.40 -27.20
C ARG A 204 5.36 -20.26 -27.64
N GLY A 205 4.18 -19.67 -27.86
CA GLY A 205 2.97 -20.42 -28.19
C GLY A 205 1.84 -19.55 -28.76
N VAL A 206 0.95 -20.15 -29.55
CA VAL A 206 -0.23 -19.50 -30.15
C VAL A 206 -1.47 -20.33 -29.86
N ILE A 207 -2.49 -19.69 -29.32
CA ILE A 207 -3.79 -20.29 -28.95
C ILE A 207 -4.82 -19.81 -29.98
N LYS A 208 -5.75 -20.69 -30.41
CA LYS A 208 -6.80 -20.40 -31.41
C LYS A 208 -8.14 -21.02 -30.99
N HIS A 209 -9.26 -20.29 -31.11
CA HIS A 209 -10.62 -20.81 -30.85
C HIS A 209 -11.72 -20.08 -31.66
N GLN A 210 -12.98 -20.53 -31.59
CA GLN A 210 -14.14 -19.82 -32.18
C GLN A 210 -14.92 -19.09 -31.09
N ALA A 211 -15.17 -17.79 -31.28
CA ALA A 211 -16.02 -16.98 -30.42
C ALA A 211 -17.26 -16.57 -31.21
N THR A 212 -18.44 -16.63 -30.59
CA THR A 212 -19.73 -16.30 -31.22
C THR A 212 -19.99 -14.81 -31.36
N ASP A 213 -19.28 -14.03 -30.58
CA ASP A 213 -19.37 -12.60 -30.45
C ASP A 213 -18.02 -12.06 -29.98
N TYR A 214 -17.81 -10.79 -30.27
CA TYR A 214 -16.63 -10.06 -29.82
C TYR A 214 -17.06 -8.62 -29.58
N TYR A 215 -16.19 -7.85 -28.97
CA TYR A 215 -16.42 -6.45 -28.71
C TYR A 215 -15.45 -5.62 -29.51
N VAL A 216 -15.94 -4.48 -29.95
CA VAL A 216 -15.16 -3.44 -30.58
C VAL A 216 -14.86 -2.42 -29.50
N LEU A 217 -13.62 -2.38 -29.04
CA LEU A 217 -13.10 -1.31 -28.20
C LEU A 217 -12.55 -0.22 -29.11
N SER A 218 -13.04 1.00 -28.96
CA SER A 218 -12.55 2.17 -29.67
C SER A 218 -12.01 3.22 -28.69
N THR A 219 -10.83 3.72 -29.01
CA THR A 219 -10.19 4.90 -28.39
C THR A 219 -10.19 6.05 -29.39
N ASP A 220 -9.55 7.17 -29.05
CA ASP A 220 -9.35 8.28 -30.00
C ASP A 220 -8.56 7.88 -31.26
N LYS A 221 -7.75 6.82 -31.20
CA LYS A 221 -6.78 6.48 -32.26
C LYS A 221 -6.82 5.02 -32.72
N ILE A 222 -7.35 4.11 -31.91
CA ILE A 222 -7.28 2.66 -32.13
C ILE A 222 -8.66 2.04 -31.97
N THR A 223 -8.97 1.09 -32.86
CA THR A 223 -10.08 0.16 -32.71
C THR A 223 -9.52 -1.26 -32.62
N LEU A 224 -9.94 -2.00 -31.59
CA LEU A 224 -9.52 -3.37 -31.33
C LEU A 224 -10.74 -4.28 -31.17
N ASN A 225 -10.71 -5.39 -31.90
CA ASN A 225 -11.71 -6.44 -31.79
C ASN A 225 -11.19 -7.52 -30.84
N VAL A 226 -11.85 -7.64 -29.71
CA VAL A 226 -11.40 -8.44 -28.58
C VAL A 226 -12.61 -9.07 -27.90
N THR A 227 -12.45 -10.25 -27.34
CA THR A 227 -13.53 -10.85 -26.56
C THR A 227 -13.71 -10.12 -25.22
N ALA A 228 -14.89 -10.22 -24.62
CA ALA A 228 -15.31 -9.46 -23.43
C ALA A 228 -14.34 -9.60 -22.23
N GLU A 229 -13.60 -10.69 -22.23
CA GLU A 229 -12.88 -11.22 -21.09
C GLU A 229 -11.36 -11.01 -21.16
N HIS A 230 -10.84 -10.33 -22.18
CA HIS A 230 -9.40 -10.07 -22.29
C HIS A 230 -8.92 -8.98 -21.30
N PRO A 231 -7.84 -9.21 -20.53
CA PRO A 231 -7.31 -8.23 -19.58
C PRO A 231 -6.47 -7.13 -20.25
N PHE A 232 -6.86 -5.87 -20.05
CA PHE A 232 -6.17 -4.68 -20.57
C PHE A 232 -5.28 -4.02 -19.52
N PHE A 233 -4.09 -3.56 -19.92
CA PHE A 233 -3.22 -2.79 -19.04
C PHE A 233 -3.80 -1.38 -18.79
N VAL A 234 -4.10 -1.09 -17.53
CA VAL A 234 -4.64 0.20 -17.08
C VAL A 234 -3.62 1.02 -16.29
N GLY A 235 -2.32 0.68 -16.41
CA GLY A 235 -1.20 1.33 -15.72
C GLY A 235 -0.84 0.69 -14.37
N ASN A 236 0.36 1.01 -13.86
CA ASN A 236 0.85 0.58 -12.53
C ASN A 236 0.76 -0.95 -12.28
N GLY A 237 0.96 -1.78 -13.30
CA GLY A 237 0.88 -3.26 -13.18
C GLY A 237 -0.53 -3.86 -13.10
N ARG A 238 -1.61 -3.08 -13.30
CA ARG A 238 -3.00 -3.54 -13.13
C ARG A 238 -3.69 -3.90 -14.45
N PHE A 239 -4.66 -4.81 -14.35
CA PHE A 239 -5.46 -5.28 -15.49
C PHE A 239 -6.97 -5.27 -15.20
N LYS A 240 -7.79 -4.95 -16.21
CA LYS A 240 -9.27 -5.07 -16.19
C LYS A 240 -9.75 -5.81 -17.43
N THR A 241 -10.78 -6.65 -17.32
CA THR A 241 -11.44 -7.25 -18.48
C THR A 241 -12.22 -6.20 -19.25
N LEU A 242 -12.48 -6.45 -20.53
CA LEU A 242 -13.18 -5.50 -21.38
C LEU A 242 -14.61 -5.21 -20.91
N GLU A 243 -15.33 -6.21 -20.41
CA GLU A 243 -16.68 -6.04 -19.84
C GLU A 243 -16.71 -5.21 -18.54
N ALA A 244 -15.59 -5.16 -17.80
CA ALA A 244 -15.43 -4.34 -16.60
C ALA A 244 -14.91 -2.93 -16.92
N LEU A 245 -14.47 -2.69 -18.16
CA LEU A 245 -14.08 -1.39 -18.66
C LEU A 245 -15.31 -0.60 -19.09
N LYS A 246 -15.32 0.70 -18.78
CA LYS A 246 -16.37 1.63 -19.20
C LYS A 246 -15.82 2.69 -20.15
N PRO A 247 -16.62 3.19 -21.11
CA PRO A 247 -16.31 4.43 -21.81
C PRO A 247 -15.92 5.53 -20.82
N GLY A 248 -14.82 6.22 -21.07
CA GLY A 248 -14.22 7.21 -20.18
C GLY A 248 -13.04 6.72 -19.34
N GLU A 249 -12.86 5.40 -19.16
CA GLU A 249 -11.69 4.83 -18.48
C GLU A 249 -10.45 4.80 -19.39
N LEU A 250 -9.26 4.69 -18.80
CA LEU A 250 -7.98 4.76 -19.49
C LEU A 250 -7.37 3.37 -19.71
N ILE A 251 -6.89 3.11 -20.93
CA ILE A 251 -6.02 1.98 -21.28
C ILE A 251 -4.73 2.51 -21.89
N TYR A 252 -3.64 1.76 -21.80
CA TYR A 252 -2.35 2.20 -22.32
C TYR A 252 -2.08 1.65 -23.71
N VAL A 253 -1.58 2.52 -24.59
CA VAL A 253 -1.23 2.16 -25.96
C VAL A 253 0.12 2.73 -26.34
N LEU A 254 0.79 2.12 -27.30
CA LEU A 254 2.04 2.59 -27.83
C LEU A 254 1.81 3.75 -28.82
N VAL A 255 2.45 4.89 -28.55
CA VAL A 255 2.52 6.05 -29.45
C VAL A 255 4.00 6.42 -29.62
N GLY A 256 4.52 6.22 -30.84
CA GLY A 256 5.97 6.27 -31.07
C GLY A 256 6.65 5.13 -30.30
N ASP A 257 7.63 5.47 -29.47
CA ASP A 257 8.31 4.54 -28.55
C ASP A 257 7.90 4.73 -27.08
N SER A 258 6.70 5.29 -26.83
CA SER A 258 6.20 5.57 -25.48
C SER A 258 4.79 5.03 -25.24
N LEU A 259 4.52 4.54 -24.02
CA LEU A 259 3.18 4.19 -23.58
C LEU A 259 2.41 5.47 -23.21
N GLN A 260 1.24 5.66 -23.83
CA GLN A 260 0.34 6.77 -23.52
C GLN A 260 -1.02 6.23 -23.09
N ALA A 261 -1.57 6.81 -22.03
CA ALA A 261 -2.94 6.54 -21.61
C ALA A 261 -3.90 7.10 -22.66
N GLN A 262 -4.80 6.27 -23.14
CA GLN A 262 -5.88 6.66 -24.04
C GLN A 262 -7.23 6.35 -23.41
N ARG A 263 -8.14 7.30 -23.60
CA ARG A 263 -9.51 7.17 -23.11
C ARG A 263 -10.29 6.26 -24.04
N ILE A 264 -11.00 5.32 -23.45
CA ILE A 264 -11.98 4.50 -24.15
C ILE A 264 -13.14 5.41 -24.54
N ARG A 265 -13.40 5.53 -25.85
CA ARG A 265 -14.56 6.26 -26.38
C ARG A 265 -15.80 5.40 -26.36
N GLU A 266 -15.65 4.17 -26.82
CA GLU A 266 -16.78 3.29 -27.08
C GLU A 266 -16.36 1.84 -26.87
N ILE A 267 -17.26 1.06 -26.30
CA ILE A 267 -17.21 -0.39 -26.27
C ILE A 267 -18.59 -0.84 -26.75
N HIS A 268 -18.65 -1.55 -27.87
CA HIS A 268 -19.89 -2.17 -28.33
C HIS A 268 -19.69 -3.63 -28.70
N GLN A 269 -20.69 -4.44 -28.42
CA GLN A 269 -20.68 -5.86 -28.72
C GLN A 269 -21.11 -6.11 -30.17
N VAL A 270 -20.45 -7.04 -30.82
CA VAL A 270 -20.74 -7.52 -32.16
C VAL A 270 -21.02 -9.02 -32.07
N SER A 271 -22.30 -9.39 -32.21
CA SER A 271 -22.76 -10.78 -32.18
C SER A 271 -22.50 -11.47 -33.51
N LYS A 272 -21.23 -11.78 -33.79
CA LYS A 272 -20.77 -12.46 -35.01
C LYS A 272 -19.75 -13.54 -34.68
N ALA A 273 -20.06 -14.78 -35.08
CA ALA A 273 -19.15 -15.90 -34.95
C ALA A 273 -17.85 -15.67 -35.73
N THR A 274 -16.71 -15.84 -35.07
CA THR A 274 -15.39 -15.57 -35.62
C THR A 274 -14.31 -16.38 -34.91
N THR A 275 -13.17 -16.56 -35.57
CA THR A 275 -12.02 -17.23 -34.98
C THR A 275 -11.17 -16.23 -34.22
N VAL A 276 -10.75 -16.55 -33.01
CA VAL A 276 -9.94 -15.66 -32.17
C VAL A 276 -8.66 -16.37 -31.66
N TYR A 277 -7.67 -15.59 -31.25
CA TYR A 277 -6.28 -15.99 -31.02
C TYR A 277 -5.70 -15.35 -29.74
N ASN A 278 -4.68 -15.97 -29.13
CA ASN A 278 -3.90 -15.40 -28.02
C ASN A 278 -2.44 -15.93 -28.06
N LEU A 279 -1.48 -15.21 -27.47
CA LEU A 279 -0.05 -15.56 -27.49
C LEU A 279 0.46 -16.02 -26.12
N GLN A 280 1.57 -16.76 -26.13
CA GLN A 280 2.46 -17.02 -24.99
C GLN A 280 3.83 -16.41 -25.32
N THR A 281 4.43 -15.60 -24.45
CA THR A 281 5.71 -14.88 -24.71
C THR A 281 6.70 -15.03 -23.55
N ASP A 282 7.99 -14.83 -23.84
CA ASP A 282 9.06 -14.67 -22.85
C ASP A 282 8.95 -13.35 -22.05
N VAL A 283 9.93 -13.08 -21.17
CA VAL A 283 10.10 -11.82 -20.41
C VAL A 283 10.03 -10.63 -21.39
N PRO A 284 9.26 -9.57 -21.09
CA PRO A 284 8.58 -9.23 -19.82
C PRO A 284 7.17 -9.80 -19.69
N HIS A 285 6.82 -10.75 -20.55
CA HIS A 285 5.50 -11.37 -20.61
C HIS A 285 4.40 -10.33 -20.86
N THR A 286 4.64 -9.46 -21.83
CA THR A 286 3.67 -8.51 -22.33
C THR A 286 3.84 -8.42 -23.83
N TYR A 287 2.84 -7.88 -24.53
CA TYR A 287 2.97 -7.59 -25.96
C TYR A 287 1.96 -6.51 -26.37
N PHE A 288 2.06 -6.05 -27.61
CA PHE A 288 1.13 -5.07 -28.17
C PHE A 288 0.16 -5.71 -29.16
N ALA A 289 -1.14 -5.59 -28.89
CA ALA A 289 -2.23 -6.01 -29.75
C ALA A 289 -3.00 -4.78 -30.26
N ALA A 290 -2.98 -4.54 -31.57
CA ALA A 290 -3.45 -3.30 -32.20
C ALA A 290 -2.84 -2.02 -31.60
N GLY A 291 -1.59 -2.09 -31.13
CA GLY A 291 -0.93 -0.99 -30.44
C GLY A 291 -1.32 -0.83 -28.96
N ILE A 292 -2.24 -1.63 -28.42
CA ILE A 292 -2.63 -1.63 -27.02
C ILE A 292 -1.76 -2.58 -26.19
N ALA A 293 -1.36 -2.16 -25.00
CA ALA A 293 -0.55 -2.90 -24.05
C ALA A 293 -1.34 -4.03 -23.36
N VAL A 294 -0.93 -5.30 -23.55
CA VAL A 294 -1.60 -6.51 -23.02
C VAL A 294 -0.59 -7.48 -22.37
N HIS A 295 -1.03 -8.49 -21.59
CA HIS A 295 -0.17 -9.28 -20.69
C HIS A 295 -0.13 -10.81 -20.95
N ASN A 296 0.96 -11.45 -20.49
CA ASN A 296 1.40 -12.86 -20.51
C ASN A 296 2.19 -13.21 -19.21
N LYS A 297 2.68 -14.43 -18.86
CA LYS A 297 3.32 -14.71 -17.50
C LYS A 297 4.70 -15.47 -17.44
N GLY A 298 5.66 -15.11 -16.51
CA GLY A 298 6.86 -15.90 -16.03
C GLY A 298 7.85 -15.22 -14.99
N GLY A 299 8.80 -15.96 -14.32
CA GLY A 299 9.75 -15.55 -13.21
C GLY A 299 10.99 -16.50 -12.95
N GLY A 300 12.03 -16.09 -12.15
CA GLY A 300 13.40 -16.72 -12.07
C GLY A 300 13.66 -17.92 -11.12
N CYS A 301 14.75 -18.70 -11.30
CA CYS A 301 14.96 -20.06 -10.72
C CYS A 301 16.42 -20.38 -10.26
N PHE A 302 16.65 -21.56 -9.63
CA PHE A 302 17.95 -22.10 -9.15
C PHE A 302 18.17 -23.58 -9.56
N PRO A 303 19.37 -24.10 -9.83
CA PRO A 303 19.57 -25.51 -10.16
C PRO A 303 19.45 -26.45 -8.95
N ALA A 304 19.31 -27.76 -9.22
CA ALA A 304 19.42 -28.79 -8.18
C ALA A 304 20.74 -28.67 -7.40
N GLY A 305 20.72 -28.98 -6.11
CA GLY A 305 21.87 -28.92 -5.22
C GLY A 305 22.07 -27.59 -4.49
N THR A 306 21.40 -26.52 -4.94
CA THR A 306 21.41 -25.19 -4.28
C THR A 306 20.97 -25.33 -2.83
N GLN A 307 21.79 -24.90 -1.87
CA GLN A 307 21.53 -25.03 -0.45
C GLN A 307 20.66 -23.88 0.07
N ILE A 308 19.43 -24.18 0.44
CA ILE A 308 18.52 -23.21 1.05
C ILE A 308 18.63 -23.29 2.56
N GLN A 309 18.84 -22.15 3.22
CA GLN A 309 18.95 -22.11 4.68
C GLN A 309 17.58 -22.38 5.31
N THR A 310 17.43 -23.50 6.03
CA THR A 310 16.22 -23.81 6.80
C THR A 310 16.39 -23.51 8.30
N ALA A 311 15.29 -23.57 9.05
CA ALA A 311 15.33 -23.44 10.51
C ALA A 311 16.22 -24.50 11.19
N THR A 312 16.36 -25.68 10.57
CA THR A 312 17.13 -26.83 11.07
C THR A 312 18.50 -27.00 10.40
N GLY A 313 18.88 -26.09 9.50
CA GLY A 313 20.15 -26.14 8.75
C GLY A 313 19.97 -26.03 7.23
N PRO A 314 21.06 -25.92 6.45
CA PRO A 314 20.97 -25.90 4.99
C PRO A 314 20.38 -27.19 4.42
N LYS A 315 19.55 -27.09 3.38
CA LYS A 315 18.94 -28.23 2.68
C LYS A 315 18.86 -27.94 1.17
N ALA A 316 19.17 -28.93 0.35
CA ALA A 316 19.13 -28.80 -1.11
C ALA A 316 17.72 -28.47 -1.62
N ILE A 317 17.62 -27.56 -2.59
CA ILE A 317 16.35 -26.97 -3.05
C ILE A 317 15.34 -28.01 -3.56
N GLU A 318 15.80 -29.07 -4.21
CA GLU A 318 14.99 -30.17 -4.73
C GLU A 318 14.41 -31.09 -3.65
N LEU A 319 14.93 -31.02 -2.43
CA LEU A 319 14.49 -31.82 -1.29
C LEU A 319 13.48 -31.08 -0.40
N LEU A 320 13.23 -29.81 -0.69
CA LEU A 320 12.30 -28.98 0.07
C LEU A 320 10.85 -29.32 -0.31
N SER A 321 9.94 -29.13 0.64
CA SER A 321 8.50 -29.29 0.44
C SER A 321 7.73 -28.05 0.87
N PRO A 322 6.57 -27.74 0.24
CA PRO A 322 5.68 -26.70 0.72
C PRO A 322 5.32 -26.87 2.20
N GLY A 323 5.34 -25.77 2.95
CA GLY A 323 5.12 -25.74 4.40
C GLY A 323 6.39 -25.82 5.25
N GLU A 324 7.52 -26.26 4.70
CA GLU A 324 8.81 -26.19 5.40
C GLU A 324 9.22 -24.74 5.66
N GLN A 325 9.96 -24.52 6.76
CA GLN A 325 10.40 -23.19 7.15
C GLN A 325 11.83 -22.91 6.67
N VAL A 326 11.99 -21.82 5.93
CA VAL A 326 13.28 -21.29 5.51
C VAL A 326 13.61 -19.99 6.24
N ARG A 327 14.90 -19.70 6.36
CA ARG A 327 15.38 -18.43 6.90
C ARG A 327 15.24 -17.36 5.83
N ALA A 328 14.66 -16.25 6.23
CA ALA A 328 14.36 -15.09 5.40
C ALA A 328 14.74 -13.82 6.14
N ILE A 329 14.91 -12.73 5.41
CA ILE A 329 15.21 -11.41 5.98
C ILE A 329 14.03 -10.50 5.70
N ASN A 330 13.40 -9.98 6.75
CA ASN A 330 12.33 -9.01 6.57
C ASN A 330 12.89 -7.64 6.19
N ARG A 331 12.00 -6.70 5.83
CA ARG A 331 12.42 -5.36 5.39
C ARG A 331 13.15 -4.53 6.45
N ASN A 332 13.12 -4.95 7.71
CA ASN A 332 13.82 -4.32 8.82
C ASN A 332 15.19 -4.99 9.08
N GLY A 333 15.67 -5.81 8.12
CA GLY A 333 16.92 -6.55 8.24
C GLY A 333 16.93 -7.57 9.38
N LEU A 334 15.75 -7.97 9.90
CA LEU A 334 15.65 -9.03 10.91
C LEU A 334 15.52 -10.38 10.23
N GLU A 335 16.27 -11.35 10.75
CA GLU A 335 16.14 -12.73 10.33
C GLU A 335 14.84 -13.31 10.92
N VAL A 336 13.98 -13.82 10.04
CA VAL A 336 12.70 -14.44 10.38
C VAL A 336 12.61 -15.80 9.73
N SER A 337 11.76 -16.67 10.28
CA SER A 337 11.36 -17.90 9.59
C SER A 337 10.12 -17.62 8.74
N THR A 338 10.13 -18.11 7.51
CA THR A 338 8.98 -18.05 6.60
C THR A 338 8.72 -19.41 5.98
N LYS A 339 7.48 -19.69 5.57
CA LYS A 339 7.11 -20.99 4.98
C LYS A 339 7.24 -20.95 3.48
N ILE A 340 7.66 -22.07 2.91
CA ILE A 340 7.59 -22.31 1.47
C ILE A 340 6.11 -22.46 1.08
N GLU A 341 5.59 -21.57 0.24
CA GLU A 341 4.22 -21.67 -0.31
C GLU A 341 4.13 -22.72 -1.41
N SER A 342 5.13 -22.73 -2.29
CA SER A 342 5.16 -23.60 -3.45
C SER A 342 6.58 -23.69 -4.01
N ILE A 343 6.85 -24.80 -4.69
CA ILE A 343 8.09 -25.05 -5.42
C ILE A 343 7.67 -25.37 -6.85
N TYR A 344 8.33 -24.74 -7.80
CA TYR A 344 8.10 -24.92 -9.23
C TYR A 344 9.37 -25.48 -9.86
N THR A 345 9.23 -26.25 -10.93
CA THR A 345 10.36 -26.76 -11.70
C THR A 345 10.22 -26.40 -13.18
N THR A 346 11.33 -26.04 -13.81
CA THR A 346 11.41 -25.73 -15.25
C THR A 346 12.82 -26.01 -15.77
N GLN A 347 13.07 -25.77 -17.06
CA GLN A 347 14.41 -25.79 -17.67
C GLN A 347 14.83 -24.36 -17.99
N SER A 348 16.07 -23.98 -17.70
CA SER A 348 16.62 -22.65 -17.99
C SER A 348 18.16 -22.64 -17.97
N PRO A 349 18.84 -21.74 -18.70
CA PRO A 349 20.28 -21.55 -18.57
C PRO A 349 20.69 -21.09 -17.16
N ILE A 350 21.78 -21.66 -16.65
CA ILE A 350 22.34 -21.26 -15.35
C ILE A 350 23.33 -20.11 -15.55
N LEU A 351 23.26 -19.10 -14.70
CA LEU A 351 24.26 -18.07 -14.48
C LEU A 351 25.01 -18.41 -13.19
N THR A 352 26.32 -18.56 -13.30
CA THR A 352 27.22 -18.79 -12.18
C THR A 352 27.84 -17.46 -11.76
N VAL A 353 27.63 -17.11 -10.49
CA VAL A 353 28.09 -15.87 -9.83
C VAL A 353 29.16 -16.25 -8.82
N GLU A 354 30.43 -16.03 -9.15
CA GLU A 354 31.55 -16.28 -8.24
C GLU A 354 31.88 -15.02 -7.44
N THR A 355 31.99 -15.15 -6.12
CA THR A 355 32.36 -14.06 -5.22
C THR A 355 33.54 -14.45 -4.33
N ASP A 356 34.11 -13.48 -3.61
CA ASP A 356 35.15 -13.71 -2.60
C ASP A 356 34.67 -14.49 -1.36
N LEU A 357 33.36 -14.63 -1.14
CA LEU A 357 32.78 -15.36 0.01
C LEU A 357 32.05 -16.66 -0.36
N GLY A 358 31.84 -16.92 -1.65
CA GLY A 358 31.14 -18.12 -2.13
C GLY A 358 30.68 -18.01 -3.58
N THR A 359 30.06 -19.07 -4.09
CA THR A 359 29.55 -19.13 -5.46
C THR A 359 28.04 -19.41 -5.44
N LEU A 360 27.28 -18.70 -6.26
CA LEU A 360 25.85 -18.92 -6.45
C LEU A 360 25.56 -19.30 -7.90
N HIS A 361 24.77 -20.37 -8.08
CA HIS A 361 24.27 -20.78 -9.40
C HIS A 361 22.78 -20.43 -9.46
N THR A 362 22.35 -19.62 -10.43
CA THR A 362 20.97 -19.10 -10.50
C THR A 362 20.57 -18.76 -11.93
N THR A 363 19.31 -18.45 -12.26
CA THR A 363 18.99 -17.87 -13.58
C THR A 363 19.26 -16.36 -13.62
N LYS A 364 19.47 -15.79 -14.81
CA LYS A 364 19.79 -14.36 -15.01
C LYS A 364 18.73 -13.42 -14.44
N GLU A 365 17.48 -13.86 -14.39
CA GLU A 365 16.32 -13.08 -13.96
C GLU A 365 16.11 -13.13 -12.45
N HIS A 366 16.92 -13.93 -11.73
CA HIS A 366 16.79 -14.09 -10.29
C HIS A 366 17.28 -12.85 -9.56
N PRO A 367 16.49 -12.23 -8.67
CA PRO A 367 16.90 -11.06 -7.91
C PRO A 367 17.87 -11.43 -6.78
N LEU A 368 19.08 -10.86 -6.81
CA LEU A 368 20.11 -10.99 -5.75
C LEU A 368 20.18 -9.70 -4.94
N ALA A 369 20.27 -9.82 -3.62
CA ALA A 369 20.32 -8.66 -2.74
C ALA A 369 21.68 -7.97 -2.81
N GLN A 370 21.69 -6.67 -3.05
CA GLN A 370 22.84 -5.77 -2.78
C GLN A 370 22.62 -4.98 -1.47
N GLY A 371 21.42 -5.07 -0.87
CA GLY A 371 21.01 -4.53 0.43
C GLY A 371 19.73 -5.23 0.93
N ALA A 372 19.28 -5.05 2.19
CA ALA A 372 18.17 -5.87 2.75
C ALA A 372 16.82 -5.70 2.02
N ASN A 373 16.66 -4.63 1.23
CA ASN A 373 15.51 -4.36 0.37
C ASN A 373 15.89 -3.96 -1.07
N TYR A 374 17.15 -4.10 -1.45
CA TYR A 374 17.65 -3.71 -2.76
C TYR A 374 18.13 -4.94 -3.51
N PHE A 375 17.41 -5.30 -4.56
CA PHE A 375 17.65 -6.50 -5.36
C PHE A 375 17.86 -6.15 -6.81
N THR A 376 18.90 -6.71 -7.40
CA THR A 376 19.23 -6.58 -8.81
C THR A 376 19.18 -7.95 -9.45
N GLU A 377 18.62 -8.05 -10.65
CA GLU A 377 18.64 -9.30 -11.42
C GLU A 377 20.09 -9.77 -11.61
N ALA A 378 20.36 -11.04 -11.35
CA ALA A 378 21.71 -11.59 -11.38
C ALA A 378 22.44 -11.32 -12.70
N GLY A 379 21.72 -11.36 -13.83
CA GLY A 379 22.26 -11.08 -15.16
C GLY A 379 22.58 -9.61 -15.45
N ARG A 380 22.23 -8.68 -14.56
CA ARG A 380 22.57 -7.25 -14.66
C ARG A 380 23.76 -6.84 -13.80
N LEU A 381 24.20 -7.73 -12.90
CA LEU A 381 25.36 -7.49 -12.07
C LEU A 381 26.64 -7.57 -12.91
N VAL A 382 27.67 -6.86 -12.46
CA VAL A 382 29.00 -6.87 -13.08
C VAL A 382 30.07 -7.24 -12.05
N VAL A 383 31.28 -7.54 -12.53
CA VAL A 383 32.44 -7.77 -11.66
C VAL A 383 32.66 -6.53 -10.79
N HIS A 384 32.99 -6.76 -9.52
CA HIS A 384 33.11 -5.78 -8.42
C HIS A 384 31.79 -5.29 -7.79
N ASP A 385 30.62 -5.63 -8.33
CA ASP A 385 29.38 -5.43 -7.59
C ASP A 385 29.39 -6.27 -6.31
N GLN A 386 28.69 -5.78 -5.28
CA GLN A 386 28.57 -6.45 -3.99
C GLN A 386 27.17 -7.00 -3.79
N ILE A 387 27.07 -8.27 -3.38
CA ILE A 387 25.82 -8.94 -3.02
C ILE A 387 25.88 -9.46 -1.58
N LEU A 388 24.73 -9.57 -0.91
CA LEU A 388 24.66 -9.89 0.51
C LEU A 388 24.87 -11.38 0.78
N PHE A 389 25.89 -11.68 1.57
CA PHE A 389 26.23 -13.02 2.05
C PHE A 389 26.02 -13.15 3.56
N LYS A 390 25.32 -14.20 3.99
CA LYS A 390 25.00 -14.48 5.38
C LYS A 390 26.20 -15.13 6.08
N THR A 391 26.62 -14.53 7.19
CA THR A 391 27.63 -15.07 8.11
C THR A 391 27.03 -15.33 9.50
N ALA A 392 27.82 -15.96 10.39
CA ALA A 392 27.44 -16.17 11.79
C ALA A 392 27.18 -14.87 12.57
N LYS A 393 27.80 -13.75 12.16
CA LYS A 393 27.67 -12.43 12.81
C LYS A 393 26.67 -11.49 12.13
N GLY A 394 25.96 -11.95 11.10
CA GLY A 394 25.07 -11.10 10.28
C GLY A 394 25.45 -11.14 8.80
N PHE A 395 25.07 -10.13 8.02
CA PHE A 395 25.41 -10.06 6.60
C PHE A 395 26.76 -9.39 6.36
N LYS A 396 27.46 -9.85 5.33
CA LYS A 396 28.64 -9.18 4.77
C LYS A 396 28.45 -9.01 3.26
N PRO A 397 28.97 -7.93 2.68
CA PRO A 397 29.06 -7.83 1.23
C PRO A 397 30.05 -8.86 0.69
N ALA A 398 29.63 -9.61 -0.32
CA ALA A 398 30.46 -10.48 -1.13
C ALA A 398 30.69 -9.81 -2.49
N THR A 399 31.94 -9.61 -2.85
CA THR A 399 32.35 -8.94 -4.07
C THR A 399 32.38 -9.94 -5.22
N ILE A 400 31.66 -9.65 -6.31
CA ILE A 400 31.61 -10.49 -7.50
C ILE A 400 32.97 -10.46 -8.19
N LEU A 401 33.56 -11.64 -8.39
CA LEU A 401 34.83 -11.88 -9.05
C LEU A 401 34.63 -12.27 -10.52
N SER A 402 33.60 -13.08 -10.80
CA SER A 402 33.30 -13.54 -12.17
C SER A 402 31.81 -13.90 -12.34
N LEU A 403 31.34 -13.80 -13.59
CA LEU A 403 29.97 -14.14 -14.01
C LEU A 403 30.03 -14.87 -15.35
N HIS A 404 29.46 -16.08 -15.43
CA HIS A 404 29.39 -16.81 -16.70
C HIS A 404 28.10 -17.62 -16.83
N THR A 405 27.62 -17.80 -18.06
CA THR A 405 26.40 -18.56 -18.35
C THR A 405 26.76 -19.97 -18.80
N GLU A 406 26.11 -20.96 -18.20
CA GLU A 406 26.23 -22.38 -18.50
C GLU A 406 25.02 -22.88 -19.32
N ALA A 407 25.04 -24.16 -19.67
CA ALA A 407 23.96 -24.79 -20.43
C ALA A 407 22.63 -24.82 -19.66
N GLU A 408 21.54 -25.07 -20.40
CA GLU A 408 20.22 -25.28 -19.79
C GLU A 408 20.21 -26.51 -18.88
N SER A 409 19.56 -26.37 -17.72
CA SER A 409 19.40 -27.46 -16.75
C SER A 409 18.04 -27.36 -16.05
N LEU A 410 17.69 -28.43 -15.34
CA LEU A 410 16.52 -28.45 -14.48
C LEU A 410 16.75 -27.46 -13.33
N VAL A 411 15.87 -26.47 -13.25
CA VAL A 411 15.89 -25.43 -12.23
C VAL A 411 14.58 -25.40 -11.45
N PHE A 412 14.69 -25.00 -10.20
CA PHE A 412 13.68 -24.94 -9.16
C PHE A 412 13.45 -23.48 -8.81
N ASN A 413 12.19 -23.05 -8.75
CA ASN A 413 11.82 -21.76 -8.20
C ASN A 413 11.04 -22.00 -6.91
N LEU A 414 11.51 -21.39 -5.85
CA LEU A 414 10.93 -21.51 -4.53
C LEU A 414 10.18 -20.22 -4.23
N ARG A 415 8.88 -20.33 -3.96
CA ARG A 415 8.06 -19.21 -3.53
C ARG A 415 7.81 -19.31 -2.04
N VAL A 416 8.44 -18.44 -1.26
CA VAL A 416 8.16 -18.25 0.18
C VAL A 416 7.07 -17.22 0.46
N GLN A 417 6.41 -17.36 1.62
CA GLN A 417 5.51 -16.35 2.20
C GLN A 417 6.28 -15.05 2.51
N THR A 418 5.58 -14.02 2.99
CA THR A 418 6.23 -12.80 3.53
C THR A 418 7.42 -13.19 4.43
N PRO A 419 8.63 -12.62 4.23
CA PRO A 419 8.95 -11.40 3.49
C PRO A 419 9.33 -11.58 2.00
N HIS A 420 9.08 -12.75 1.39
CA HIS A 420 9.43 -13.07 -0.01
C HIS A 420 10.93 -13.10 -0.32
N THR A 421 11.77 -13.14 0.71
CA THR A 421 13.22 -13.39 0.61
C THR A 421 13.58 -14.74 1.19
N PHE A 422 14.70 -15.31 0.79
CA PHE A 422 15.32 -16.45 1.47
C PHE A 422 16.82 -16.47 1.23
N ILE A 423 17.53 -17.37 1.89
CA ILE A 423 18.99 -17.50 1.74
C ILE A 423 19.30 -18.76 0.92
N ALA A 424 19.96 -18.57 -0.22
CA ALA A 424 20.38 -19.62 -1.16
C ALA A 424 21.91 -19.59 -1.32
N ASP A 425 22.59 -20.70 -1.05
CA ASP A 425 24.05 -20.83 -1.00
C ASP A 425 24.74 -19.72 -0.19
N GLY A 426 24.07 -19.28 0.89
CA GLY A 426 24.54 -18.19 1.75
C GLY A 426 24.18 -16.79 1.27
N PHE A 427 23.65 -16.62 0.05
CA PHE A 427 23.26 -15.32 -0.49
C PHE A 427 21.79 -15.00 -0.24
N LEU A 428 21.48 -13.73 0.04
CA LEU A 428 20.10 -13.27 0.18
C LEU A 428 19.45 -13.04 -1.21
N VAL A 429 18.32 -13.69 -1.45
CA VAL A 429 17.60 -13.69 -2.73
C VAL A 429 16.11 -13.41 -2.53
N HIS A 430 15.36 -13.10 -3.61
CA HIS A 430 13.93 -12.72 -3.54
C HIS A 430 13.06 -13.41 -4.61
N ASN A 431 11.78 -13.70 -4.29
CA ASN A 431 10.80 -14.23 -5.25
C ASN A 431 10.42 -13.16 -6.31
N LYS A 432 10.59 -13.40 -7.61
CA LYS A 432 10.12 -12.44 -8.65
C LYS A 432 8.70 -12.75 -9.13
N GLY A 433 7.74 -11.85 -8.85
CA GLY A 433 6.34 -11.97 -9.29
C GLY A 433 5.31 -11.03 -8.62
N GLY A 434 5.72 -10.03 -7.85
CA GLY A 434 4.82 -9.09 -7.18
C GLY A 434 5.32 -7.65 -7.25
N GLY A 435 4.88 -6.90 -8.26
CA GLY A 435 4.82 -5.44 -8.16
C GLY A 435 3.61 -5.07 -7.31
N GLY A 436 3.83 -4.45 -6.16
CA GLY A 436 2.77 -4.00 -5.26
C GLY A 436 2.87 -4.64 -3.87
N TYR A 437 3.53 -3.94 -2.96
CA TYR A 437 3.66 -4.27 -1.55
C TYR A 437 2.30 -4.12 -0.83
N GLY A 438 1.82 -5.22 -0.22
CA GLY A 438 0.60 -5.23 0.59
C GLY A 438 0.53 -6.49 1.45
N GLY A 439 1.09 -6.44 2.65
CA GLY A 439 0.95 -7.46 3.68
C GLY A 439 -0.25 -7.16 4.59
N GLY A 440 -1.21 -8.08 4.61
CA GLY A 440 -2.07 -8.30 5.77
C GLY A 440 -1.40 -9.38 6.63
N GLY A 441 -0.93 -9.01 7.81
CA GLY A 441 -0.54 -9.95 8.85
C GLY A 441 -1.69 -10.10 9.84
N GLY A 442 -2.18 -11.32 10.01
CA GLY A 442 -2.96 -11.72 11.17
C GLY A 442 -2.12 -12.67 12.02
N SER A 443 -2.19 -12.51 13.34
CA SER A 443 -1.84 -13.53 14.31
C SER A 443 -2.88 -13.53 15.42
N GLU A 444 -3.38 -14.73 15.73
CA GLU A 444 -4.24 -15.04 16.88
C GLU A 444 -3.55 -14.81 18.22
N GLU A 445 -4.41 -14.71 19.24
CA GLU A 445 -4.19 -14.29 20.61
C GLU A 445 -3.32 -15.21 21.46
N GLY A 446 -2.56 -14.60 22.35
CA GLY A 446 -1.94 -15.26 23.49
C GLY A 446 -1.04 -14.29 24.27
N LEU A 447 -1.60 -13.61 25.28
CA LEU A 447 -1.00 -12.98 26.49
C LEU A 447 0.43 -12.34 26.44
N GLY A 448 0.97 -12.05 25.26
CA GLY A 448 2.26 -11.38 25.01
C GLY A 448 2.16 -10.24 23.99
N GLY A 449 0.96 -9.65 23.85
CA GLY A 449 0.60 -8.70 22.80
C GLY A 449 1.29 -7.32 22.85
N LEU A 450 1.92 -6.98 23.98
CA LEU A 450 2.54 -5.67 24.18
C LEU A 450 3.80 -5.47 23.29
N LEU A 451 4.57 -6.55 23.06
CA LEU A 451 5.84 -6.54 22.31
C LEU A 451 5.67 -6.37 20.81
N PHE A 452 4.61 -6.94 20.23
CA PHE A 452 4.32 -6.80 18.81
C PHE A 452 3.77 -5.41 18.51
N ALA A 453 3.05 -4.77 19.42
CA ALA A 453 2.28 -3.57 19.09
C ALA A 453 3.15 -2.30 18.90
N ILE A 454 4.11 -2.07 19.80
CA ILE A 454 5.08 -0.95 19.71
C ILE A 454 6.03 -1.16 18.50
N PHE A 455 6.62 -2.35 18.36
CA PHE A 455 7.61 -2.62 17.30
C PHE A 455 7.01 -2.80 15.92
N LEU A 456 5.83 -3.39 15.84
CA LEU A 456 5.14 -3.54 14.58
C LEU A 456 4.48 -2.19 14.27
N VAL A 457 4.23 -1.23 15.18
CA VAL A 457 3.97 0.19 14.82
C VAL A 457 5.22 0.91 14.32
N PHE A 458 6.40 0.69 14.91
CA PHE A 458 7.66 1.16 14.31
C PHE A 458 7.97 0.48 12.95
N ALA A 459 7.42 -0.72 12.70
CA ALA A 459 7.48 -1.44 11.41
C ALA A 459 6.22 -1.29 10.50
N LEU A 460 5.09 -0.75 10.99
CA LEU A 460 3.73 -0.63 10.38
C LEU A 460 3.22 0.82 10.39
N GLY A 461 4.01 1.81 10.82
CA GLY A 461 3.90 3.14 10.22
C GLY A 461 4.03 3.04 8.69
N TRP A 462 4.56 1.92 8.19
CA TRP A 462 4.54 1.46 6.80
C TRP A 462 3.15 0.95 6.29
N PHE A 463 2.15 0.66 7.14
CA PHE A 463 1.09 -0.31 6.79
C PHE A 463 -0.38 -0.01 7.17
N THR A 464 -0.78 1.24 7.42
CA THR A 464 -2.21 1.61 7.34
C THR A 464 -2.59 2.17 5.97
N GLN A 465 -3.48 1.43 5.30
CA GLN A 465 -4.39 1.78 4.19
C GLN A 465 -4.01 2.89 3.19
N HIS A 466 -4.16 2.52 1.89
CA HIS A 466 -4.25 3.33 0.66
C HIS A 466 -3.02 3.35 -0.27
N GLY A 467 -2.67 2.18 -0.81
CA GLY A 467 -1.78 2.08 -1.98
C GLY A 467 -2.30 2.75 -3.27
N ALA A 468 -3.54 3.24 -3.27
CA ALA A 468 -4.09 4.10 -4.33
C ALA A 468 -4.06 5.60 -3.98
N GLU A 469 -3.88 5.99 -2.71
CA GLU A 469 -3.73 7.41 -2.33
C GLU A 469 -2.27 7.83 -2.16
N TYR A 470 -1.34 6.92 -1.83
CA TYR A 470 0.06 7.30 -1.55
C TYR A 470 0.89 7.76 -2.75
N LYS A 471 0.51 7.42 -4.00
CA LYS A 471 1.09 8.06 -5.21
C LYS A 471 0.64 9.53 -5.40
N ARG A 472 -0.15 10.07 -4.47
CA ARG A 472 -0.62 11.46 -4.44
C ARG A 472 0.07 12.31 -3.38
N PHE A 473 1.06 11.77 -2.65
CA PHE A 473 1.76 12.41 -1.53
C PHE A 473 3.23 12.76 -1.83
N GLU A 474 3.61 12.91 -3.09
CA GLU A 474 4.91 13.56 -3.40
C GLU A 474 4.93 15.02 -2.97
N ASN A 475 3.76 15.64 -2.72
CA ASN A 475 3.65 16.94 -2.08
C ASN A 475 3.07 16.79 -0.66
N LEU A 476 3.93 16.91 0.36
CA LEU A 476 3.52 17.00 1.77
C LEU A 476 2.69 18.26 2.02
N ASP A 477 2.84 19.25 1.12
CA ASP A 477 2.28 20.57 1.21
C ASP A 477 0.96 20.67 0.45
N TYR A 478 -0.03 21.27 1.10
CA TYR A 478 -1.32 21.57 0.49
C TYR A 478 -1.63 23.06 0.64
N ASN A 479 -1.66 23.78 -0.47
CA ASN A 479 -1.97 25.21 -0.42
C ASN A 479 -3.45 25.46 -0.69
N PHE A 480 -4.17 25.92 0.34
CA PHE A 480 -5.52 26.45 0.17
C PHE A 480 -5.50 27.66 -0.75
N SER A 481 -6.49 27.75 -1.63
CA SER A 481 -6.66 28.95 -2.46
C SER A 481 -6.96 30.17 -1.60
N ARG A 482 -6.47 31.35 -2.02
CA ARG A 482 -6.71 32.61 -1.30
C ARG A 482 -8.19 32.88 -1.05
N ASN A 483 -9.07 32.50 -1.97
CA ASN A 483 -10.51 32.68 -1.83
C ASN A 483 -11.11 31.85 -0.70
N VAL A 484 -10.64 30.61 -0.51
CA VAL A 484 -11.07 29.74 0.59
C VAL A 484 -10.61 30.33 1.93
N ILE A 485 -9.35 30.77 2.02
CA ILE A 485 -8.79 31.37 3.23
C ILE A 485 -9.54 32.65 3.61
N ARG A 486 -9.79 33.54 2.63
CA ARG A 486 -10.46 34.82 2.87
C ARG A 486 -11.85 34.67 3.46
N ARG A 487 -12.62 33.64 3.08
CA ARG A 487 -13.97 33.40 3.60
C ARG A 487 -13.98 33.20 5.12
N LYS A 488 -13.03 32.40 5.62
CA LYS A 488 -12.87 32.17 7.06
C LYS A 488 -12.20 33.37 7.74
N ALA A 489 -11.14 33.90 7.16
CA ALA A 489 -10.34 34.96 7.76
C ALA A 489 -11.13 36.26 7.96
N SER A 490 -12.04 36.61 7.03
CA SER A 490 -12.86 37.82 7.18
C SER A 490 -13.80 37.76 8.39
N LYS A 491 -14.44 36.62 8.64
CA LYS A 491 -15.32 36.43 9.81
C LYS A 491 -14.54 36.49 11.13
N THR A 492 -13.37 35.87 11.15
CA THR A 492 -12.48 35.90 12.32
C THR A 492 -11.98 37.31 12.61
N ASP A 493 -11.61 38.06 11.56
CA ASP A 493 -11.20 39.45 11.68
C ASP A 493 -12.33 40.37 12.19
N GLU A 494 -13.57 40.20 11.72
CA GLU A 494 -14.75 40.93 12.23
C GLU A 494 -14.95 40.70 13.74
N LEU A 495 -14.83 39.44 14.18
CA LEU A 495 -14.97 39.08 15.60
C LEU A 495 -13.83 39.65 16.45
N LEU A 496 -12.58 39.54 15.99
CA LEU A 496 -11.42 40.09 16.68
C LEU A 496 -11.53 41.62 16.79
N LYS A 497 -11.94 42.32 15.73
CA LYS A 497 -12.19 43.78 15.76
C LYS A 497 -13.27 44.16 16.77
N PHE A 498 -14.31 43.35 16.90
CA PHE A 498 -15.34 43.57 17.92
C PHE A 498 -14.78 43.44 19.33
N LEU A 499 -14.08 42.33 19.63
CA LEU A 499 -13.49 42.07 20.95
C LEU A 499 -12.38 43.09 21.30
N ALA A 500 -11.62 43.55 20.30
CA ALA A 500 -10.54 44.53 20.46
C ALA A 500 -11.01 45.93 20.94
N ARG A 501 -12.32 46.17 20.98
CA ARG A 501 -12.89 47.37 21.62
C ARG A 501 -12.69 47.34 23.14
N GLN A 502 -12.71 46.15 23.74
CA GLN A 502 -12.58 45.96 25.19
C GLN A 502 -11.25 45.29 25.56
N ASP A 503 -10.72 44.41 24.71
CA ASP A 503 -9.46 43.71 24.96
C ASP A 503 -8.44 43.99 23.85
N LYS A 504 -7.51 44.90 24.10
CA LYS A 504 -6.48 45.27 23.12
C LYS A 504 -5.50 44.15 22.80
N THR A 505 -5.44 43.07 23.60
CA THR A 505 -4.53 41.95 23.37
C THR A 505 -4.91 41.11 22.15
N VAL A 506 -6.18 41.15 21.73
CA VAL A 506 -6.70 40.42 20.55
C VAL A 506 -6.87 41.31 19.31
N ALA A 507 -6.30 42.52 19.31
CA ALA A 507 -6.37 43.40 18.15
C ALA A 507 -5.66 42.76 16.93
N PRO A 508 -6.30 42.66 15.75
CA PRO A 508 -5.76 41.93 14.60
C PRO A 508 -4.32 42.33 14.22
N GLU A 509 -4.04 43.64 14.16
CA GLU A 509 -2.72 44.17 13.81
C GLU A 509 -1.64 43.77 14.82
N THR A 510 -1.99 43.72 16.11
CA THR A 510 -1.09 43.27 17.18
C THR A 510 -0.78 41.78 17.02
N LEU A 511 -1.79 40.96 16.75
CA LEU A 511 -1.63 39.52 16.55
C LEU A 511 -0.79 39.22 15.31
N ILE A 512 -1.10 39.83 14.16
CA ILE A 512 -0.33 39.66 12.91
C ILE A 512 1.14 40.08 13.09
N LYS A 513 1.39 41.19 13.80
CA LYS A 513 2.75 41.64 14.11
C LYS A 513 3.49 40.62 14.98
N ARG A 514 2.82 40.07 16.00
CA ARG A 514 3.38 39.04 16.89
C ARG A 514 3.73 37.77 16.13
N VAL A 515 2.82 37.26 15.29
CA VAL A 515 3.04 36.10 14.41
C VAL A 515 4.28 36.32 13.53
N ARG A 516 4.37 37.47 12.87
CA ARG A 516 5.49 37.80 11.98
C ARG A 516 6.84 37.82 12.70
N ILE A 517 6.89 38.37 13.91
CA ILE A 517 8.11 38.41 14.74
C ILE A 517 8.53 37.00 15.11
N ILE A 518 7.62 36.22 15.69
CA ILE A 518 7.93 34.86 16.14
C ILE A 518 8.29 33.96 14.97
N PHE A 519 7.59 34.05 13.84
CA PHE A 519 7.92 33.29 12.63
C PHE A 519 9.36 33.55 12.17
N ARG A 520 9.76 34.82 12.05
CA ARG A 520 11.12 35.17 11.62
C ARG A 520 12.19 34.74 12.62
N GLU A 521 11.96 34.94 13.91
CA GLU A 521 12.93 34.55 14.94
C GLU A 521 13.06 33.03 15.01
N LEU A 522 11.96 32.29 14.85
CA LEU A 522 11.96 30.83 14.78
C LEU A 522 12.83 30.36 13.60
N GLN A 523 12.59 30.87 12.39
CA GLN A 523 13.37 30.46 11.22
C GLN A 523 14.86 30.77 11.36
N LYS A 524 15.19 31.92 11.97
CA LYS A 524 16.58 32.30 12.27
C LYS A 524 17.22 31.33 13.27
N CYS A 525 16.55 31.05 14.38
CA CYS A 525 17.04 30.13 15.42
C CYS A 525 17.17 28.69 14.89
N TRP A 526 16.23 28.27 14.05
CA TRP A 526 16.22 26.96 13.43
C TRP A 526 17.44 26.73 12.53
N GLN A 527 17.72 27.68 11.63
CA GLN A 527 18.88 27.64 10.75
C GLN A 527 20.21 27.75 11.51
N ALA A 528 20.25 28.57 12.58
CA ALA A 528 21.41 28.68 13.45
C ALA A 528 21.63 27.44 14.33
N ARG A 529 20.62 26.58 14.49
CA ARG A 529 20.58 25.48 15.47
C ARG A 529 20.81 25.98 16.91
N GLU A 530 20.45 27.23 17.18
CA GLU A 530 20.54 27.89 18.50
C GLU A 530 19.15 28.36 18.91
N TYR A 531 18.48 27.56 19.75
CA TYR A 531 17.05 27.75 20.00
C TYR A 531 16.71 28.57 21.25
N THR A 532 17.68 28.87 22.12
CA THR A 532 17.49 29.61 23.38
C THR A 532 16.65 30.89 23.26
N PRO A 533 16.79 31.75 22.22
CA PRO A 533 15.94 32.94 22.09
C PRO A 533 14.44 32.64 22.00
N MET A 534 14.05 31.43 21.62
CA MET A 534 12.66 31.01 21.47
C MET A 534 12.01 30.58 22.79
N GLU A 535 12.76 30.40 23.89
CA GLU A 535 12.25 29.91 25.18
C GLU A 535 11.09 30.77 25.73
N THR A 536 11.17 32.09 25.54
CA THR A 536 10.13 33.04 26.00
C THR A 536 9.07 33.36 24.94
N LEU A 537 9.16 32.72 23.76
CA LEU A 537 8.26 32.94 22.62
C LEU A 537 7.37 31.73 22.33
N LEU A 538 7.72 30.57 22.89
CA LEU A 538 7.03 29.30 22.69
C LEU A 538 6.45 28.80 24.01
N MET A 539 5.40 28.00 23.92
CA MET A 539 4.97 27.18 25.05
C MET A 539 6.09 26.17 25.38
N PRO A 540 6.31 25.85 26.68
CA PRO A 540 7.45 25.01 27.11
C PRO A 540 7.52 23.65 26.40
N ASP A 541 6.37 23.04 26.13
CA ASP A 541 6.30 21.74 25.45
C ASP A 541 6.81 21.82 24.00
N LEU A 542 6.41 22.85 23.25
CA LEU A 542 6.86 23.07 21.87
C LEU A 542 8.35 23.45 21.83
N TYR A 543 8.80 24.28 22.76
CA TYR A 543 10.21 24.64 22.88
C TYR A 543 11.08 23.39 23.08
N MET A 544 10.72 22.54 24.04
CA MET A 544 11.42 21.29 24.30
C MET A 544 11.42 20.37 23.07
N GLN A 545 10.28 20.23 22.37
CA GLN A 545 10.20 19.44 21.14
C GLN A 545 11.17 19.95 20.05
N HIS A 546 11.22 21.26 19.84
CA HIS A 546 12.11 21.87 18.85
C HIS A 546 13.59 21.73 19.25
N CYS A 547 13.93 21.89 20.53
CA CYS A 547 15.29 21.63 21.03
C CYS A 547 15.75 20.19 20.74
N LEU A 548 14.86 19.21 20.83
CA LEU A 548 15.17 17.82 20.52
C LEU A 548 15.43 17.62 19.02
N GLN A 549 14.64 18.25 18.14
CA GLN A 549 14.85 18.23 16.69
C GLN A 549 16.17 18.88 16.29
N ILE A 550 16.51 20.01 16.91
CA ILE A 550 17.79 20.72 16.71
C ILE A 550 18.98 19.85 17.16
N SER A 551 18.84 19.15 18.29
CA SER A 551 19.86 18.22 18.79
C SER A 551 20.08 17.05 17.82
N ALA A 552 19.01 16.54 17.19
CA ALA A 552 19.10 15.50 16.16
C ALA A 552 19.80 16.01 14.89
N MET A 553 19.44 17.20 14.39
CA MET A 553 20.12 17.82 13.25
C MET A 553 21.61 18.03 13.52
N THR A 554 21.97 18.41 14.74
CA THR A 554 23.37 18.58 15.17
C THR A 554 24.13 17.25 15.14
N ARG A 555 23.55 16.16 15.68
CA ARG A 555 24.16 14.81 15.63
C ARG A 555 24.33 14.31 14.19
N ASN A 556 23.40 14.67 13.31
CA ASN A 556 23.39 14.21 11.92
C ASN A 556 24.21 15.10 10.97
N HIS A 557 24.89 16.13 11.48
CA HIS A 557 25.61 17.12 10.68
C HIS A 557 24.72 17.83 9.66
N GLU A 558 23.44 18.02 9.95
CA GLU A 558 22.49 18.70 9.06
C GLU A 558 22.26 20.15 9.51
N ILE A 559 22.23 21.09 8.56
CA ILE A 559 21.69 22.44 8.75
C ILE A 559 20.52 22.63 7.79
N ASN A 560 19.38 23.06 8.32
CA ASN A 560 18.25 23.48 7.51
C ASN A 560 18.43 24.93 7.04
N ILE A 561 18.40 25.15 5.73
CA ILE A 561 18.58 26.44 5.05
C ILE A 561 17.26 26.85 4.43
N LEU A 562 16.80 28.04 4.83
CA LEU A 562 15.63 28.71 4.29
C LEU A 562 16.09 29.88 3.42
N ASP A 563 16.35 29.60 2.15
CA ASP A 563 16.86 30.59 1.21
C ASP A 563 15.72 31.40 0.59
N SER A 564 15.91 32.72 0.54
CA SER A 564 14.99 33.67 -0.10
C SER A 564 13.56 33.65 0.46
N LEU A 565 13.42 33.49 1.78
CA LEU A 565 12.13 33.45 2.49
C LEU A 565 11.33 34.76 2.32
N ILE A 566 10.13 34.64 1.75
CA ILE A 566 9.15 35.71 1.59
C ILE A 566 7.85 35.32 2.29
N ILE A 567 7.40 36.12 3.26
CA ILE A 567 6.07 35.97 3.86
C ILE A 567 5.06 36.65 2.95
N ASN A 568 4.29 35.86 2.21
CA ASN A 568 3.27 36.36 1.28
C ASN A 568 2.05 36.90 2.02
N ASN A 569 1.59 36.19 3.05
CA ASN A 569 0.45 36.62 3.85
C ASN A 569 0.41 35.97 5.25
N ILE A 570 -0.31 36.63 6.17
CA ILE A 570 -0.67 36.11 7.48
C ILE A 570 -2.17 36.37 7.67
N ASP A 571 -2.98 35.32 7.67
CA ASP A 571 -4.42 35.40 7.87
C ASP A 571 -4.81 34.87 9.25
N LEU A 572 -5.55 35.64 10.04
CA LEU A 572 -6.11 35.15 11.31
C LEU A 572 -7.35 34.32 10.99
N VAL A 573 -7.31 33.03 11.31
CA VAL A 573 -8.29 32.04 10.80
C VAL A 573 -9.06 31.35 11.91
N ASN A 574 -8.58 31.33 13.16
CA ASN A 574 -9.36 30.81 14.28
C ASN A 574 -9.14 31.67 15.53
N LEU A 575 -10.16 31.73 16.38
CA LEU A 575 -10.10 32.35 17.70
C LEU A 575 -10.86 31.48 18.71
N ARG A 576 -10.22 31.20 19.84
CA ARG A 576 -10.87 30.68 21.05
C ARG A 576 -10.69 31.66 22.20
N TYR A 577 -11.77 32.31 22.60
CA TYR A 577 -11.78 33.36 23.61
C TYR A 577 -12.58 32.93 24.85
N THR A 578 -11.86 32.57 25.91
CA THR A 578 -12.40 32.16 27.21
C THR A 578 -12.34 33.27 28.25
N GLU A 579 -13.09 33.12 29.35
CA GLU A 579 -12.98 33.95 30.55
C GLU A 579 -11.56 33.91 31.12
N LYS A 580 -11.04 32.69 31.29
CA LYS A 580 -9.65 32.44 31.70
C LYS A 580 -8.70 32.84 30.58
N LYS A 581 -7.86 33.84 30.83
CA LYS A 581 -6.96 34.40 29.81
C LYS A 581 -5.98 33.36 29.31
N GLU A 582 -5.43 32.56 30.21
CA GLU A 582 -4.48 31.49 29.94
C GLU A 582 -5.03 30.36 29.05
N GLN A 583 -6.35 30.32 28.82
CA GLN A 583 -6.98 29.35 27.93
C GLN A 583 -7.35 29.94 26.56
N ARG A 584 -7.05 31.22 26.33
CA ARG A 584 -7.32 31.91 25.08
C ARG A 584 -6.29 31.55 24.03
N GLU A 585 -6.76 31.36 22.81
CA GLU A 585 -5.95 30.97 21.67
C GLU A 585 -6.39 31.71 20.41
N PHE A 586 -5.45 31.91 19.50
CA PHE A 586 -5.77 32.26 18.13
C PHE A 586 -4.86 31.50 17.17
N THR A 587 -5.36 31.23 15.97
CA THR A 587 -4.59 30.55 14.92
C THR A 587 -4.43 31.45 13.72
N ALA A 588 -3.20 31.55 13.24
CA ALA A 588 -2.84 32.26 12.03
C ALA A 588 -2.42 31.27 10.93
N LEU A 589 -2.95 31.41 9.73
CA LEU A 589 -2.45 30.73 8.54
C LEU A 589 -1.37 31.60 7.89
N ILE A 590 -0.14 31.12 7.89
CA ILE A 590 1.00 31.77 7.25
C ILE A 590 1.13 31.19 5.85
N THR A 591 1.20 32.06 4.83
CA THR A 591 1.57 31.67 3.46
C THR A 591 2.93 32.28 3.15
N ALA A 592 3.92 31.45 2.85
CA ALA A 592 5.28 31.91 2.56
C ALA A 592 5.86 31.19 1.35
N THR A 593 6.82 31.82 0.69
CA THR A 593 7.61 31.23 -0.40
C THR A 593 9.06 31.18 0.03
N VAL A 594 9.68 30.01 -0.09
CA VAL A 594 11.06 29.77 0.33
C VAL A 594 11.65 28.61 -0.44
N ARG A 595 12.96 28.58 -0.60
CA ARG A 595 13.67 27.36 -0.99
C ARG A 595 14.19 26.70 0.28
N ASP A 596 13.52 25.63 0.71
CA ASP A 596 13.83 24.90 1.94
C ASP A 596 14.71 23.69 1.63
N TYR A 597 15.97 23.70 2.07
CA TYR A 597 16.89 22.59 1.84
C TYR A 597 17.87 22.38 3.00
N TYR A 598 18.56 21.26 2.97
CA TYR A 598 19.49 20.84 4.00
C TYR A 598 20.89 20.73 3.41
N VAL A 599 21.88 21.18 4.17
CA VAL A 599 23.30 21.08 3.85
C VAL A 599 24.04 20.36 4.98
N ASP A 600 25.18 19.75 4.65
CA ASP A 600 26.08 19.17 5.64
C ASP A 600 26.86 20.29 6.35
N ASP A 601 26.90 20.26 7.69
CA ASP A 601 27.53 21.33 8.47
C ASP A 601 29.06 21.35 8.44
N ARG A 602 29.69 20.30 7.88
CA ARG A 602 31.15 20.16 7.80
C ARG A 602 31.71 20.73 6.51
N ASN A 603 30.98 20.57 5.40
CA ASN A 603 31.44 20.95 4.07
C ASN A 603 30.44 21.82 3.27
N HIS A 604 29.25 22.08 3.82
CA HIS A 604 28.16 22.83 3.20
C HIS A 604 27.64 22.24 1.88
N GLU A 605 27.90 20.95 1.61
CA GLU A 605 27.33 20.28 0.45
C GLU A 605 25.82 20.08 0.61
N PHE A 606 25.10 20.21 -0.50
CA PHE A 606 23.67 19.96 -0.55
C PHE A 606 23.38 18.49 -0.19
N LEU A 607 22.52 18.28 0.80
CA LEU A 607 22.07 16.95 1.20
C LEU A 607 20.73 16.59 0.57
N ARG A 608 19.72 17.46 0.71
CA ARG A 608 18.32 17.19 0.32
C ARG A 608 17.46 18.46 0.42
N GLY A 609 16.26 18.42 -0.14
CA GLY A 609 15.26 19.50 -0.09
C GLY A 609 15.04 20.16 -1.43
N ASP A 610 14.46 21.35 -1.42
CA ASP A 610 13.94 21.99 -2.62
C ASP A 610 15.03 22.51 -3.55
N GLN A 611 14.89 22.22 -4.83
CA GLN A 611 15.78 22.75 -5.86
C GLN A 611 15.46 24.20 -6.23
N SER A 612 14.22 24.65 -5.97
CA SER A 612 13.73 25.98 -6.26
C SER A 612 12.80 26.47 -5.16
N ALA A 613 12.56 27.78 -5.07
CA ALA A 613 11.64 28.31 -4.08
C ALA A 613 10.20 27.84 -4.35
N GLU A 614 9.58 27.23 -3.35
CA GLU A 614 8.19 26.77 -3.38
C GLU A 614 7.34 27.57 -2.40
N THR A 615 6.03 27.59 -2.63
CA THR A 615 5.08 28.22 -1.70
C THR A 615 4.53 27.15 -0.78
N PHE A 616 4.53 27.43 0.51
CA PHE A 616 3.95 26.57 1.53
C PHE A 616 2.98 27.36 2.42
N GLN A 617 2.18 26.60 3.17
CA GLN A 617 1.21 27.14 4.12
C GLN A 617 1.22 26.33 5.42
N GLU A 618 1.14 27.03 6.56
CA GLU A 618 1.09 26.40 7.89
C GLU A 618 0.14 27.15 8.82
N PHE A 619 -0.56 26.40 9.68
CA PHE A 619 -1.36 26.95 10.76
C PHE A 619 -0.50 27.08 12.03
N TRP A 620 -0.39 28.29 12.56
CA TRP A 620 0.35 28.59 13.77
C TRP A 620 -0.63 29.03 14.85
N THR A 621 -0.79 28.18 15.88
CA THR A 621 -1.69 28.44 17.01
C THR A 621 -0.90 29.04 18.17
N PHE A 622 -1.40 30.14 18.70
CA PHE A 622 -0.81 30.86 19.83
C PHE A 622 -1.73 30.77 21.03
N GLN A 623 -1.15 30.63 22.22
CA GLN A 623 -1.84 30.65 23.50
C GLN A 623 -1.40 31.88 24.30
N TYR A 624 -2.33 32.48 25.02
CA TYR A 624 -2.02 33.63 25.87
C TYR A 624 -1.41 33.16 27.19
N ASP A 625 -0.25 33.68 27.52
CA ASP A 625 0.36 33.59 28.83
C ASP A 625 0.19 34.91 29.58
N GLN A 626 -0.01 34.86 30.90
CA GLN A 626 -0.29 36.06 31.69
C GLN A 626 0.91 37.00 31.79
N ASP A 627 2.13 36.47 31.78
CA ASP A 627 3.38 37.21 31.98
C ASP A 627 4.07 37.53 30.65
N LEU A 628 4.08 36.58 29.72
CA LEU A 628 4.81 36.66 28.45
C LEU A 628 3.92 37.03 27.25
N GLY A 629 2.59 37.08 27.44
CA GLY A 629 1.62 37.37 26.39
C GLY A 629 1.44 36.20 25.43
N TRP A 630 1.23 36.48 24.14
CA TRP A 630 0.97 35.42 23.15
C TRP A 630 2.24 34.61 22.83
N LEU A 631 2.23 33.33 23.17
CA LEU A 631 3.28 32.34 22.90
C LEU A 631 2.84 31.37 21.82
N LEU A 632 3.77 30.95 20.96
CA LEU A 632 3.51 29.92 19.95
C LEU A 632 3.33 28.57 20.64
N ARG A 633 2.17 27.94 20.44
CA ARG A 633 1.82 26.66 21.05
C ARG A 633 2.02 25.50 20.09
N GLU A 634 1.64 25.69 18.83
CA GLU A 634 1.52 24.58 17.88
C GLU A 634 1.69 25.07 16.43
N ILE A 635 2.32 24.24 15.61
CA ILE A 635 2.45 24.42 14.16
C ILE A 635 1.84 23.18 13.49
N GLU A 636 0.79 23.37 12.69
CA GLU A 636 0.06 22.30 12.01
C GLU A 636 0.12 22.46 10.49
N GLN A 637 0.37 21.34 9.80
CA GLN A 637 0.45 21.29 8.34
C GLN A 637 -0.95 21.39 7.72
N THR A 638 -1.12 22.22 6.70
CA THR A 638 -2.43 22.51 6.09
C THR A 638 -3.19 21.29 5.58
N ARG A 639 -2.46 20.28 5.10
CA ARG A 639 -3.04 19.06 4.54
C ARG A 639 -3.90 18.31 5.56
N GLU A 640 -3.47 18.27 6.82
CA GLU A 640 -4.11 17.49 7.88
C GLU A 640 -5.00 18.36 8.78
N SER A 641 -5.24 19.61 8.41
CA SER A 641 -5.87 20.58 9.30
C SER A 641 -7.30 20.95 8.94
N ASP A 642 -8.12 21.16 9.97
CA ASP A 642 -9.51 21.58 9.92
C ASP A 642 -9.76 23.00 10.44
N TYR A 643 -8.70 23.78 10.75
CA TYR A 643 -8.85 25.15 11.29
C TYR A 643 -9.70 26.10 10.42
N LEU A 644 -9.72 25.91 9.09
CA LEU A 644 -10.58 26.71 8.21
C LEU A 644 -12.07 26.35 8.33
N LYS A 645 -12.38 25.13 8.77
CA LYS A 645 -13.74 24.65 9.02
C LYS A 645 -14.17 24.90 10.46
N GLU A 646 -13.24 24.82 11.41
CA GLU A 646 -13.49 25.00 12.84
C GLU A 646 -14.15 26.36 13.12
N GLU A 647 -15.14 26.38 14.01
CA GLU A 647 -15.86 27.61 14.38
C GLU A 647 -14.99 28.48 15.31
N ASN A 648 -15.12 29.80 15.24
CA ASN A 648 -14.53 30.65 16.29
C ASN A 648 -15.38 30.54 17.55
N PHE A 649 -14.72 30.50 18.70
CA PHE A 649 -15.34 30.33 19.99
C PHE A 649 -15.16 31.56 20.86
N VAL A 650 -16.24 32.04 21.46
CA VAL A 650 -16.23 33.06 22.51
C VAL A 650 -17.17 32.59 23.62
N GLU A 651 -16.62 32.30 24.79
CA GLU A 651 -17.32 31.67 25.90
C GLU A 651 -18.56 32.48 26.33
N GLN A 652 -18.45 33.81 26.33
CA GLN A 652 -19.52 34.70 26.79
C GLN A 652 -20.63 34.93 25.74
N PHE A 653 -20.46 34.48 24.49
CA PHE A 653 -21.39 34.78 23.40
C PHE A 653 -22.18 33.54 22.98
N THR A 654 -23.48 33.73 22.80
CA THR A 654 -24.36 32.78 22.11
C THR A 654 -24.04 32.72 20.61
N GLU A 655 -24.42 31.61 19.96
CA GLU A 655 -24.28 31.44 18.50
C GLU A 655 -24.94 32.59 17.73
N LEU A 656 -26.16 32.99 18.13
CA LEU A 656 -26.88 34.14 17.54
C LEU A 656 -26.14 35.48 17.68
N GLN A 657 -25.38 35.68 18.76
CA GLN A 657 -24.56 36.90 18.92
C GLN A 657 -23.37 36.88 17.97
N ILE A 658 -22.75 35.71 17.77
CA ILE A 658 -21.65 35.53 16.82
C ILE A 658 -22.15 35.74 15.38
N GLU A 659 -23.29 35.16 15.00
CA GLU A 659 -23.89 35.36 13.66
C GLU A 659 -24.18 36.83 13.35
N LYS A 660 -24.65 37.59 14.34
CA LYS A 660 -24.86 39.03 14.19
C LYS A 660 -23.56 39.79 13.94
N ILE A 661 -22.46 39.38 14.56
CA ILE A 661 -21.14 39.98 14.34
C ILE A 661 -20.66 39.65 12.92
N TYR A 662 -20.82 38.40 12.49
CA TYR A 662 -20.47 37.94 11.14
C TYR A 662 -21.37 38.50 10.04
N GLN A 663 -22.56 38.98 10.39
CA GLN A 663 -23.64 39.27 9.44
C GLN A 663 -23.96 38.07 8.53
N ASP A 664 -23.77 36.86 9.05
CA ASP A 664 -23.81 35.60 8.32
C ASP A 664 -23.93 34.43 9.30
N LYS A 665 -24.28 33.24 8.83
CA LYS A 665 -24.34 32.04 9.66
C LYS A 665 -22.93 31.57 10.07
N VAL A 666 -22.83 30.91 11.21
CA VAL A 666 -21.56 30.32 11.69
C VAL A 666 -21.19 29.04 10.91
N ASP A 667 -22.13 28.44 10.20
CA ASP A 667 -21.94 27.15 9.53
C ASP A 667 -21.06 27.24 8.26
N ASN A 668 -20.18 26.25 8.09
CA ASN A 668 -19.40 25.99 6.86
C ASN A 668 -18.53 27.17 6.36
N LEU A 669 -17.87 27.88 7.27
CA LEU A 669 -17.00 29.03 6.95
C LEU A 669 -15.76 28.69 6.11
N GLY A 670 -15.41 27.40 5.99
CA GLY A 670 -14.30 26.92 5.18
C GLY A 670 -14.33 25.41 4.98
N VAL A 671 -13.17 24.85 4.62
CA VAL A 671 -13.02 23.42 4.28
C VAL A 671 -11.84 22.84 5.05
N ALA A 672 -11.93 21.56 5.40
CA ALA A 672 -10.81 20.82 5.96
C ALA A 672 -9.76 20.51 4.87
N GLY A 673 -8.52 20.30 5.30
CA GLY A 673 -7.44 19.81 4.47
C GLY A 673 -7.75 18.40 3.93
N PRO A 674 -7.23 18.04 2.74
CA PRO A 674 -7.58 16.80 2.07
C PRO A 674 -7.01 15.53 2.71
N GLY A 675 -6.14 15.65 3.71
CA GLY A 675 -5.56 14.52 4.44
C GLY A 675 -6.44 13.99 5.58
N LEU A 676 -7.41 14.80 6.04
CA LEU A 676 -8.32 14.39 7.11
C LEU A 676 -9.33 13.36 6.64
N LYS A 677 -9.28 12.16 7.22
CA LYS A 677 -10.30 11.14 7.03
C LYS A 677 -11.60 11.58 7.73
N GLN A 678 -12.71 11.60 6.99
CA GLN A 678 -13.99 12.14 7.47
C GLN A 678 -14.54 11.38 8.69
N ASP A 679 -14.34 10.07 8.78
CA ASP A 679 -14.74 9.24 9.92
C ASP A 679 -13.94 9.56 11.18
N VAL A 680 -12.63 9.79 11.06
CA VAL A 680 -11.75 10.24 12.14
C VAL A 680 -12.19 11.62 12.64
N GLU A 681 -12.45 12.56 11.74
CA GLU A 681 -12.90 13.90 12.08
C GLU A 681 -14.22 13.86 12.87
N ILE A 682 -15.20 13.06 12.42
CA ILE A 682 -16.48 12.88 13.11
C ILE A 682 -16.27 12.30 14.51
N LYS A 683 -15.35 11.33 14.64
CA LYS A 683 -15.05 10.69 15.92
C LYS A 683 -14.36 11.65 16.89
N ALA A 684 -13.32 12.36 16.45
CA ALA A 684 -12.60 13.34 17.26
C ALA A 684 -13.53 14.44 17.79
N ASN A 685 -14.44 14.95 16.94
CA ASN A 685 -15.47 15.91 17.35
C ASN A 685 -16.42 15.38 18.44
N LYS A 686 -16.83 14.10 18.37
CA LYS A 686 -17.65 13.47 19.42
C LYS A 686 -16.88 13.33 20.73
N VAL A 687 -15.60 12.93 20.64
CA VAL A 687 -14.71 12.80 21.79
C VAL A 687 -14.51 14.14 22.47
N GLU A 688 -14.24 15.19 21.70
CA GLU A 688 -14.09 16.56 22.22
C GLU A 688 -15.32 17.03 22.99
N ARG A 689 -16.53 16.80 22.44
CA ARG A 689 -17.78 17.11 23.14
C ARG A 689 -17.87 16.40 24.48
N MET A 690 -17.46 15.14 24.57
CA MET A 690 -17.44 14.39 25.83
C MET A 690 -16.38 14.94 26.81
N LEU A 691 -15.16 15.19 26.34
CA LEU A 691 -14.07 15.75 27.17
C LEU A 691 -14.45 17.10 27.80
N ASN A 692 -15.22 17.94 27.09
CA ASN A 692 -15.73 19.21 27.63
C ASN A 692 -16.57 19.03 28.93
N PHE A 693 -17.20 17.86 29.13
CA PHE A 693 -17.92 17.55 30.37
C PHE A 693 -17.02 16.86 31.39
N LEU A 694 -16.20 15.89 30.97
CA LEU A 694 -15.33 15.14 31.89
C LEU A 694 -14.32 16.03 32.61
N VAL A 695 -13.77 17.03 31.91
CA VAL A 695 -12.82 17.98 32.46
C VAL A 695 -13.39 18.81 33.63
N GLN A 696 -14.71 18.89 33.78
CA GLN A 696 -15.33 19.58 34.92
C GLN A 696 -15.19 18.78 36.22
N ALA A 697 -15.26 17.45 36.14
CA ALA A 697 -15.14 16.55 37.28
C ALA A 697 -13.68 16.15 37.56
N ASP A 698 -12.88 15.92 36.52
CA ASP A 698 -11.47 15.53 36.65
C ASP A 698 -10.63 16.26 35.61
N LYS A 699 -9.73 17.12 36.08
CA LYS A 699 -8.88 17.96 35.21
C LYS A 699 -7.90 17.15 34.36
N LEU A 700 -7.70 15.87 34.67
CA LEU A 700 -6.86 14.98 33.87
C LEU A 700 -7.46 14.69 32.48
N TRP A 701 -8.79 14.82 32.32
CA TRP A 701 -9.49 14.72 31.03
C TRP A 701 -9.44 16.01 30.18
N ASP A 702 -8.54 16.93 30.50
CA ASP A 702 -8.30 18.10 29.66
C ASP A 702 -7.68 17.66 28.32
N LYS A 703 -8.44 17.83 27.22
CA LYS A 703 -8.03 17.45 25.85
C LYS A 703 -6.61 17.93 25.53
N ARG A 704 -6.29 19.17 25.91
CA ARG A 704 -5.01 19.80 25.58
C ARG A 704 -3.87 19.21 26.39
N GLY A 705 -4.07 19.03 27.69
CA GLY A 705 -3.13 18.32 28.55
C GLY A 705 -2.85 16.90 28.04
N MET A 706 -3.88 16.23 27.52
CA MET A 706 -3.75 14.91 26.89
C MET A 706 -2.93 14.96 25.58
N GLU A 707 -3.22 15.90 24.67
CA GLU A 707 -2.47 16.08 23.41
C GLU A 707 -1.00 16.44 23.65
N ASN A 708 -0.72 17.35 24.58
CA ASN A 708 0.65 17.71 24.97
C ASN A 708 1.39 16.49 25.54
N ARG A 709 0.71 15.71 26.38
CA ARG A 709 1.27 14.47 26.92
C ARG A 709 1.62 13.48 25.81
N VAL A 710 0.72 13.29 24.85
CA VAL A 710 0.96 12.44 23.68
C VAL A 710 2.18 12.92 22.91
N SER A 711 2.26 14.21 22.57
CA SER A 711 3.39 14.79 21.83
C SER A 711 4.74 14.53 22.52
N LYS A 712 4.79 14.80 23.83
CA LYS A 712 5.99 14.61 24.66
C LYS A 712 6.42 13.15 24.70
N VAL A 713 5.50 12.23 25.03
CA VAL A 713 5.84 10.81 25.16
C VAL A 713 6.20 10.21 23.80
N PHE A 714 5.45 10.55 22.75
CA PHE A 714 5.71 10.08 21.38
C PHE A 714 7.12 10.44 20.93
N SER A 715 7.49 11.73 21.04
CA SER A 715 8.81 12.21 20.63
C SER A 715 9.93 11.60 21.47
N SER A 716 9.75 11.53 22.80
CA SER A 716 10.76 11.00 23.72
C SER A 716 11.07 9.52 23.46
N VAL A 717 10.05 8.71 23.20
CA VAL A 717 10.23 7.28 22.91
C VAL A 717 10.95 7.05 21.57
N HIS A 718 10.61 7.81 20.54
CA HIS A 718 11.30 7.73 19.24
C HIS A 718 12.78 8.10 19.34
N LEU A 719 13.09 9.14 20.13
CA LEU A 719 14.46 9.60 20.35
C LEU A 719 15.26 8.63 21.22
N ALA A 720 14.64 8.05 22.25
CA ALA A 720 15.25 6.98 23.04
C ALA A 720 15.63 5.77 22.16
N LEU A 721 14.82 5.48 21.13
CA LEU A 721 15.08 4.39 20.20
C LEU A 721 16.26 4.71 19.26
N GLU A 722 16.32 5.93 18.73
CA GLU A 722 17.48 6.42 17.96
C GLU A 722 18.77 6.44 18.80
N ALA A 723 18.68 6.89 20.06
CA ALA A 723 19.80 6.88 20.99
C ALA A 723 20.22 5.47 21.42
N GLY A 724 19.37 4.46 21.18
CA GLY A 724 19.59 3.10 21.63
C GLY A 724 19.70 3.00 23.15
N ALA A 725 18.92 3.80 23.90
CA ALA A 725 18.86 3.76 25.36
C ALA A 725 17.56 4.42 25.87
N LEU A 726 16.99 3.87 26.94
CA LEU A 726 15.89 4.50 27.67
C LEU A 726 16.46 5.25 28.87
N ASP A 727 16.37 6.58 28.87
CA ASP A 727 16.72 7.37 30.05
C ASP A 727 15.60 7.34 31.11
N ALA A 728 15.93 7.79 32.32
CA ALA A 728 15.00 7.77 33.45
C ALA A 728 13.77 8.69 33.25
N GLN A 729 13.92 9.80 32.51
CA GLN A 729 12.80 10.71 32.25
C GLN A 729 11.81 10.11 31.27
N VAL A 730 12.27 9.34 30.29
CA VAL A 730 11.38 8.60 29.38
C VAL A 730 10.74 7.42 30.12
N ASP A 731 11.50 6.68 30.93
CA ASP A 731 10.99 5.55 31.73
C ASP A 731 9.77 5.94 32.59
N GLU A 732 9.82 7.07 33.29
CA GLU A 732 8.73 7.56 34.14
C GLU A 732 7.43 7.87 33.37
N GLN A 733 7.51 8.03 32.05
CA GLN A 733 6.36 8.33 31.18
C GLN A 733 5.65 7.07 30.68
N LEU A 734 6.20 5.89 30.94
CA LEU A 734 5.72 4.60 30.46
C LEU A 734 5.14 3.78 31.60
N PHE A 735 4.23 2.86 31.27
CA PHE A 735 3.91 1.77 32.19
C PHE A 735 5.15 0.88 32.39
N PRO A 736 5.37 0.31 33.59
CA PRO A 736 6.57 -0.50 33.88
C PRO A 736 6.80 -1.63 32.87
N GLU A 737 5.73 -2.27 32.42
CA GLU A 737 5.77 -3.34 31.43
C GLU A 737 6.24 -2.84 30.06
N VAL A 738 5.80 -1.64 29.66
CA VAL A 738 6.22 -0.98 28.41
C VAL A 738 7.70 -0.61 28.47
N ALA A 739 8.15 -0.06 29.60
CA ALA A 739 9.54 0.33 29.78
C ALA A 739 10.51 -0.87 29.79
N ALA A 740 10.13 -1.96 30.46
CA ALA A 740 10.91 -3.20 30.48
C ALA A 740 11.11 -3.77 29.07
N GLN A 741 10.05 -3.78 28.26
CA GLN A 741 10.08 -4.28 26.89
C GLN A 741 10.91 -3.40 25.94
N PHE A 742 10.82 -2.08 26.13
CA PHE A 742 11.66 -1.15 25.39
C PHE A 742 13.15 -1.45 25.62
N ARG A 743 13.57 -1.62 26.89
CA ARG A 743 14.94 -1.95 27.25
C ARG A 743 15.42 -3.24 26.61
N GLU A 744 14.64 -4.32 26.75
CA GLU A 744 14.99 -5.63 26.16
C GLU A 744 15.25 -5.52 24.66
N THR A 745 14.44 -4.73 23.95
CA THR A 745 14.60 -4.61 22.50
C THR A 745 15.81 -3.78 22.12
N VAL A 746 16.03 -2.66 22.82
CA VAL A 746 17.22 -1.83 22.62
C VAL A 746 18.50 -2.63 22.90
N ASP A 747 18.51 -3.46 23.95
CA ASP A 747 19.66 -4.31 24.26
C ASP A 747 19.88 -5.38 23.18
N GLY A 748 18.80 -5.96 22.64
CA GLY A 748 18.87 -6.88 21.50
C GLY A 748 19.41 -6.21 20.24
N TRP A 749 19.00 -4.98 19.95
CA TRP A 749 19.52 -4.20 18.81
C TRP A 749 20.99 -3.86 18.99
N ARG A 750 21.38 -3.44 20.20
CA ARG A 750 22.78 -3.16 20.54
C ARG A 750 23.64 -4.41 20.38
N ALA A 751 23.16 -5.58 20.82
CA ALA A 751 23.86 -6.86 20.65
C ALA A 751 24.04 -7.25 19.18
N LEU A 752 23.13 -6.81 18.29
CA LEU A 752 23.19 -7.02 16.85
C LEU A 752 23.86 -5.87 16.07
N GLY A 753 24.39 -4.85 16.76
CA GLY A 753 24.97 -3.66 16.12
C GLY A 753 23.96 -2.81 15.34
N LYS A 754 22.66 -2.94 15.62
CA LYS A 754 21.58 -2.27 14.90
C LYS A 754 21.30 -0.87 15.47
N THR A 755 21.10 0.09 14.56
CA THR A 755 20.75 1.47 14.90
C THR A 755 19.67 1.98 13.94
N ILE A 756 18.74 2.81 14.44
CA ILE A 756 17.82 3.59 13.62
C ILE A 756 18.15 5.07 13.73
N GLU A 757 17.98 5.79 12.64
CA GLU A 757 18.13 7.24 12.53
C GLU A 757 16.83 7.79 11.92
N TYR A 758 16.31 8.87 12.50
CA TYR A 758 15.13 9.57 12.00
C TYR A 758 15.53 10.96 11.49
N ARG A 759 15.38 11.18 10.18
CA ARG A 759 15.58 12.49 9.56
C ARG A 759 14.26 13.20 9.35
N ASN A 760 14.22 14.50 9.60
CA ASN A 760 13.03 15.33 9.51
C ASN A 760 11.83 14.74 10.28
N PHE A 761 12.07 14.23 11.49
CA PHE A 761 11.01 13.66 12.32
C PHE A 761 10.14 14.77 12.91
N CYS A 762 8.86 14.75 12.58
CA CYS A 762 7.91 15.75 13.05
C CYS A 762 6.51 15.18 13.19
N ILE A 763 5.84 15.55 14.29
CA ILE A 763 4.41 15.27 14.49
C ILE A 763 3.62 16.26 13.63
N ARG A 764 2.71 15.74 12.81
CA ARG A 764 1.82 16.54 11.94
C ARG A 764 0.49 16.88 12.61
N LYS A 765 -0.08 15.93 13.34
CA LYS A 765 -1.38 16.07 14.02
C LYS A 765 -1.57 15.02 15.10
N ILE A 766 -2.24 15.40 16.19
CA ILE A 766 -2.68 14.51 17.26
C ILE A 766 -4.20 14.64 17.37
N GLU A 767 -4.90 13.51 17.41
CA GLU A 767 -6.35 13.46 17.59
C GLU A 767 -6.70 12.46 18.67
N ILE A 768 -7.48 12.86 19.69
CA ILE A 768 -8.01 11.92 20.67
C ILE A 768 -9.22 11.22 20.06
N VAL A 769 -9.07 9.92 19.78
CA VAL A 769 -10.05 9.13 19.02
C VAL A 769 -10.84 8.15 19.88
N LEU A 770 -10.46 7.91 21.13
CA LEU A 770 -11.24 7.11 22.07
C LEU A 770 -11.02 7.58 23.49
N VAL A 771 -12.11 7.66 24.26
CA VAL A 771 -12.09 7.93 25.71
C VAL A 771 -12.86 6.83 26.42
N LYS A 772 -12.26 6.31 27.49
CA LYS A 772 -12.90 5.39 28.42
C LYS A 772 -12.68 5.86 29.85
N ASN A 773 -13.73 6.42 30.45
CA ASN A 773 -13.74 6.88 31.82
C ASN A 773 -14.53 5.89 32.68
N PHE A 774 -13.94 5.50 33.81
CA PHE A 774 -14.49 4.47 34.70
C PHE A 774 -14.67 5.00 36.13
N ASN A 775 -15.53 4.35 36.91
CA ASN A 775 -15.66 4.66 38.35
C ASN A 775 -14.35 4.35 39.09
N ASP A 776 -13.69 3.26 38.68
CA ASP A 776 -12.33 2.94 39.07
C ASP A 776 -11.34 3.65 38.16
N LYS A 777 -10.83 4.80 38.63
CA LYS A 777 -9.92 5.69 37.89
C LYS A 777 -8.63 5.00 37.40
N THR A 778 -8.23 3.88 38.00
CA THR A 778 -7.05 3.12 37.53
C THR A 778 -7.28 2.44 36.18
N LYS A 779 -8.56 2.33 35.77
CA LYS A 779 -8.97 1.81 34.46
C LYS A 779 -9.20 2.90 33.43
N ASP A 780 -9.05 4.18 33.78
CA ASP A 780 -9.20 5.28 32.85
C ASP A 780 -8.19 5.14 31.70
N GLU A 781 -8.68 5.27 30.47
CA GLU A 781 -7.86 5.15 29.26
C GLU A 781 -8.28 6.16 28.19
N PHE A 782 -7.33 6.62 27.40
CA PHE A 782 -7.63 7.26 26.11
C PHE A 782 -6.72 6.73 25.01
N THR A 783 -7.19 6.84 23.77
CA THR A 783 -6.38 6.52 22.58
C THR A 783 -6.21 7.77 21.73
N ALA A 784 -4.96 8.10 21.44
CA ALA A 784 -4.59 9.18 20.52
C ALA A 784 -4.14 8.60 19.18
N ARG A 785 -4.66 9.14 18.09
CA ARG A 785 -4.14 8.95 16.73
C ARG A 785 -3.07 10.02 16.50
N VAL A 786 -1.84 9.61 16.22
CA VAL A 786 -0.71 10.51 15.94
C VAL A 786 -0.33 10.35 14.48
N THR A 787 -0.42 11.42 13.70
CA THR A 787 0.16 11.47 12.35
C THR A 787 1.49 12.19 12.44
N ALA A 788 2.55 11.59 11.91
CA ALA A 788 3.90 12.13 11.90
C ALA A 788 4.54 11.94 10.52
N HIS A 789 5.75 12.44 10.33
CA HIS A 789 6.57 12.13 9.17
C HIS A 789 8.04 12.02 9.58
N ALA A 790 8.79 11.19 8.85
CA ALA A 790 10.25 11.10 8.95
C ALA A 790 10.80 10.36 7.73
N GLN A 791 12.08 10.53 7.43
CA GLN A 791 12.87 9.56 6.68
C GLN A 791 13.59 8.67 7.68
N ARG A 792 13.28 7.37 7.69
CA ARG A 792 13.92 6.42 8.61
C ARG A 792 15.08 5.71 7.93
N ILE A 793 16.18 5.57 8.63
CA ILE A 793 17.39 4.91 8.16
C ILE A 793 17.79 3.86 9.19
N LEU A 794 17.84 2.60 8.78
CA LEU A 794 18.22 1.47 9.63
C LEU A 794 19.58 0.96 9.18
N LYS A 795 20.52 0.85 10.12
CA LYS A 795 21.87 0.35 9.89
C LYS A 795 22.20 -0.81 10.82
N GLN A 796 23.15 -1.65 10.43
CA GLN A 796 23.77 -2.67 11.26
C GLN A 796 25.29 -2.61 11.07
N ASP A 797 26.06 -2.38 12.14
CA ASP A 797 27.52 -2.21 12.06
C ASP A 797 27.96 -1.23 10.95
N SER A 798 27.24 -0.09 10.86
CA SER A 798 27.36 0.94 9.81
C SER A 798 26.89 0.53 8.40
N PHE A 799 26.54 -0.72 8.15
CA PHE A 799 25.94 -1.17 6.91
C PHE A 799 24.47 -0.76 6.80
N LEU A 800 24.07 -0.17 5.67
CA LEU A 800 22.70 0.25 5.44
C LEU A 800 21.78 -0.96 5.21
N LEU A 801 20.87 -1.22 6.17
CA LEU A 801 19.85 -2.25 6.02
C LEU A 801 18.66 -1.74 5.21
N SER A 802 18.15 -0.56 5.56
CA SER A 802 16.99 0.04 4.90
C SER A 802 17.01 1.56 5.06
N GLN A 803 16.45 2.26 4.08
CA GLN A 803 16.27 3.70 4.11
C GLN A 803 15.00 4.07 3.35
N ASP A 804 14.17 4.92 3.94
CA ASP A 804 13.07 5.55 3.23
C ASP A 804 13.64 6.47 2.13
N SER A 805 13.16 6.36 0.89
CA SER A 805 13.69 7.16 -0.24
C SER A 805 13.45 8.67 -0.07
N TYR A 806 12.45 9.05 0.71
CA TYR A 806 12.09 10.43 1.04
C TYR A 806 11.42 10.49 2.43
N VAL A 807 11.19 11.71 2.93
CA VAL A 807 10.45 11.95 4.17
C VAL A 807 9.01 11.48 4.01
N THR A 808 8.65 10.42 4.72
CA THR A 808 7.38 9.70 4.51
C THR A 808 6.45 9.94 5.70
N PRO A 809 5.18 10.31 5.48
CA PRO A 809 4.21 10.40 6.56
C PRO A 809 3.79 9.00 7.05
N PHE A 810 3.47 8.89 8.33
CA PHE A 810 2.97 7.68 8.96
C PHE A 810 1.96 8.02 10.06
N THR A 811 1.13 7.04 10.43
CA THR A 811 0.12 7.19 11.47
C THR A 811 0.23 6.06 12.50
N GLU A 812 0.14 6.43 13.77
CA GLU A 812 0.19 5.52 14.90
C GLU A 812 -0.97 5.78 15.86
N TYR A 813 -1.31 4.79 16.69
CA TYR A 813 -2.38 4.90 17.68
C TYR A 813 -1.84 4.55 19.06
N TRP A 814 -1.80 5.51 19.98
CA TRP A 814 -1.14 5.39 21.28
C TRP A 814 -2.19 5.41 22.38
N VAL A 815 -2.20 4.37 23.23
CA VAL A 815 -3.11 4.22 24.36
C VAL A 815 -2.41 4.70 25.62
N PHE A 816 -3.03 5.65 26.29
CA PHE A 816 -2.59 6.16 27.57
C PHE A 816 -3.52 5.66 28.66
N GLY A 817 -2.93 5.09 29.71
CA GLY A 817 -3.63 4.69 30.93
C GLY A 817 -3.28 5.60 32.09
N ARG A 818 -4.16 5.68 33.08
CA ARG A 818 -3.89 6.44 34.30
C ARG A 818 -3.06 5.61 35.29
N LEU A 819 -1.86 6.08 35.61
CA LEU A 819 -0.97 5.47 36.60
C LEU A 819 -0.26 6.58 37.38
N ASP A 820 -0.22 6.44 38.71
CA ASP A 820 0.35 7.45 39.64
C ASP A 820 -0.27 8.85 39.48
N GLY A 821 -1.57 8.90 39.14
CA GLY A 821 -2.30 10.17 38.97
C GLY A 821 -2.00 10.91 37.66
N VAL A 822 -1.19 10.35 36.76
CA VAL A 822 -0.84 10.93 35.46
C VAL A 822 -1.15 9.95 34.32
N TRP A 823 -1.23 10.47 33.10
CA TRP A 823 -1.33 9.64 31.89
C TRP A 823 0.04 9.05 31.56
N LYS A 824 0.16 7.72 31.45
CA LYS A 824 1.40 7.06 31.00
C LYS A 824 1.10 6.20 29.77
N LEU A 825 2.09 6.03 28.90
CA LEU A 825 1.93 5.16 27.74
C LEU A 825 1.73 3.73 28.21
N LYS A 826 0.56 3.19 27.91
CA LYS A 826 0.15 1.84 28.29
C LYS A 826 0.34 0.86 27.15
N GLU A 827 0.06 1.28 25.92
CA GLU A 827 0.13 0.44 24.73
C GLU A 827 0.22 1.29 23.45
N VAL A 828 0.76 0.74 22.37
CA VAL A 828 0.73 1.35 21.03
C VAL A 828 0.03 0.37 20.07
N LEU A 829 -1.12 0.74 19.52
CA LEU A 829 -1.95 -0.14 18.70
C LEU A 829 -1.49 -0.21 17.25
N LEU A 830 -1.51 -1.44 16.72
CA LEU A 830 -1.19 -1.73 15.32
C LEU A 830 -2.17 -1.12 14.34
N GLY A 831 -1.69 -0.73 13.17
CA GLY A 831 -2.47 -0.03 12.15
C GLY A 831 -3.92 -0.50 11.95
N LEU A 832 -4.14 -1.79 11.71
CA LEU A 832 -5.49 -2.35 11.53
C LEU A 832 -6.36 -2.33 12.80
N HIS A 833 -5.75 -2.39 13.98
CA HIS A 833 -6.43 -2.27 15.28
C HIS A 833 -6.68 -0.80 15.64
N GLY A 834 -5.74 0.09 15.33
CA GLY A 834 -5.87 1.53 15.46
C GLY A 834 -6.98 2.09 14.57
N ASP A 835 -7.02 1.72 13.29
CA ASP A 835 -8.10 2.11 12.38
C ASP A 835 -9.47 1.64 12.90
N LYS A 836 -9.57 0.42 13.46
CA LYS A 836 -10.80 -0.08 14.09
C LYS A 836 -11.21 0.73 15.32
N THR A 837 -10.27 1.36 16.02
CA THR A 837 -10.51 2.14 17.24
C THR A 837 -11.43 3.34 16.97
N VAL A 838 -11.36 3.92 15.77
CA VAL A 838 -12.23 5.02 15.33
C VAL A 838 -13.72 4.63 15.39
N GLY A 839 -14.03 3.35 15.16
CA GLY A 839 -15.39 2.81 15.22
C GLY A 839 -15.85 2.34 16.61
N ILE A 840 -14.98 2.34 17.62
CA ILE A 840 -15.33 1.94 18.99
C ILE A 840 -16.05 3.09 19.69
N GLU A 841 -17.14 2.80 20.41
CA GLU A 841 -17.87 3.81 21.18
C GLU A 841 -17.09 4.26 22.43
N ASN A 842 -17.23 5.54 22.79
CA ASN A 842 -16.64 6.04 24.03
C ASN A 842 -17.35 5.44 25.24
N VAL A 843 -16.64 5.30 26.36
CA VAL A 843 -17.16 4.72 27.60
C VAL A 843 -17.16 5.77 28.70
N GLU A 844 -18.31 5.94 29.36
CA GLU A 844 -18.49 6.72 30.59
C GLU A 844 -19.23 5.85 31.60
N GLU A 845 -18.48 5.17 32.48
CA GLU A 845 -19.07 4.29 33.48
C GLU A 845 -19.82 5.12 34.54
N GLY A 846 -21.14 4.96 34.58
CA GLY A 846 -22.03 5.74 35.46
C GLY A 846 -22.99 6.67 34.70
N SER A 847 -22.80 6.84 33.39
CA SER A 847 -23.74 7.57 32.53
C SER A 847 -24.63 6.62 31.72
N SER A 848 -25.90 7.01 31.50
CA SER A 848 -26.76 6.28 30.57
C SER A 848 -26.30 6.51 29.11
N LEU A 849 -26.62 5.57 28.22
CA LEU A 849 -26.42 5.74 26.76
C LEU A 849 -27.07 7.03 26.24
N ASP A 850 -28.17 7.47 26.86
CA ASP A 850 -28.84 8.72 26.52
C ASP A 850 -28.05 9.96 26.93
N LEU A 851 -27.31 9.90 28.05
CA LEU A 851 -26.41 10.98 28.48
C LEU A 851 -25.18 11.08 27.58
N ILE A 852 -24.62 9.96 27.13
CA ILE A 852 -23.53 9.94 26.14
C ILE A 852 -24.01 10.51 24.80
N LYS A 853 -25.18 10.08 24.32
CA LYS A 853 -25.81 10.67 23.12
C LYS A 853 -26.08 12.16 23.30
N TRP A 854 -26.51 12.57 24.50
CA TRP A 854 -26.75 13.97 24.83
C TRP A 854 -25.45 14.79 24.72
N TYR A 855 -24.31 14.31 25.26
CA TYR A 855 -23.01 14.97 25.07
C TYR A 855 -22.71 15.19 23.59
N TYR A 856 -22.95 14.18 22.75
CA TYR A 856 -22.73 14.30 21.30
C TYR A 856 -23.67 15.30 20.62
N THR A 857 -24.83 15.63 21.18
CA THR A 857 -25.72 16.67 20.61
C THR A 857 -25.35 18.09 21.03
N LYS A 858 -24.59 18.25 22.11
CA LYS A 858 -24.25 19.57 22.65
C LYS A 858 -22.93 20.05 22.07
N LYS A 859 -22.98 21.16 21.32
CA LYS A 859 -21.76 21.85 20.86
C LYS A 859 -20.96 22.44 22.04
N ARG A 860 -21.58 22.68 23.20
CA ARG A 860 -20.98 23.37 24.35
C ARG A 860 -21.44 22.76 25.67
N ALA A 861 -20.55 22.68 26.66
CA ALA A 861 -20.93 22.49 28.05
C ALA A 861 -21.63 23.77 28.55
N LEU A 862 -22.71 23.63 29.31
CA LEU A 862 -23.45 24.75 29.91
C LEU A 862 -22.75 25.27 31.16
#